data_AF-A0A7W9PI31-F1
#
_entry.id   AF-A0A7W9PI31-F1
#
_cell.length_a   1.000
_cell.length_b   1.000
_cell.length_c   1.000
_cell.angle_alpha   90.00
_cell.angle_beta   90.00
_cell.angle_gamma   90.00
#
_symmetry.space_group_name_H-M   'P 1'
#
loop_
_entity.id
_entity.type
_entity.pdbx_description
1 polymer ?
#
loop_
_entity_poly.entity_id
_entity_poly.type
_entity_poly.pdbx_seq_one_letter_code
_entity_poly.pdbx_strand_id
1 'polypeptide(L)'
;MAPVPGRDRIRAVRKQIRAGGALLGAVRRDPRIARDLIAGLSGRATAAPAAPAPDEDRLAPAGLSEFTRTAHASQDIPASRETVIAYLSDLDRLGEWFNLHTGWRGGAPGPIREGLTFTQQALVMGLPADIRWTVAAAGPAGFELRGEAPQHVRIGYWITVAGTGSRATVHFDAGVAGPPIEGPLGASVARSLGEAMDESLARLPGAVAAAGPVRARVAREPVRHTASGVDLDPNTPVLVGVGQVVQRTPDPAYGDPAGLAVDALRRAAADTGAGESLLRDAGAVFAVACASWQYRDLGAVVAERVGAAGVDTVQSSTFGGDGGQLVINEAAAAVAAGDYEIVLVTGAEAGATQAAAQRAGAELSWPVQGSGVAPTRTVGIDKAANNDAETTAGLIAPINMYALLESANRHRLGRTPAAHAKAVAELWSRLSAVAAGNEYAWQPQEFGADEIATASADNRMVSTPYTKLECANLTVDMASGIIVCSAAAAQAAGIPQDKWVFIHAGASGHDEWFTSERAELAASPAIRALGAAALDHAGIGIDAVTHADLYACFPVAVQIAARELGLPLDDPARTPSVTGGLTFGGGPGNNYGGHAVASLVTRLRAEPESYGLSTSLGWYVTKHALGVYSARPPRTAYRHLRPIIDSPPARPARSGHEGPAVIEAYTVPFTRDGQREPAVVSLIAPDGGRVLLRTDQADLVEELLDGDLLGLPVTVTGGRIHLEGRDRTELPPPPAPPVLVERRGPVTIITVNRPEVRNAINLAAALGIERALDAFDADPAAQVAILTGAGGYFSAGMDLKAAARGELPMTEHRGPLGITATPPRKPLIAAVEGPALAGGCELALSADLVVAATDSTFGIPEVKRGLVAVGGGVLRLAQRLPRAIALELALTGDPITAARAAELGLVNRLADPGQALAGALELAQRVAVNAPLSIAASKRIVDESPEWPAETAFARQGEVAGAALSSEDAAEGVLAFAQKRPPVWKGR
;
A
#
# COMPACT_ATOMS: atom_id res chain seq x y z
N MET A 1 -73.98 -28.24 13.36
CA MET A 1 -73.25 -27.30 14.25
C MET A 1 -72.20 -26.58 13.42
N ALA A 2 -72.35 -25.27 13.27
CA ALA A 2 -71.50 -24.42 12.46
C ALA A 2 -70.11 -24.22 13.11
N PRO A 3 -69.00 -24.14 12.34
CA PRO A 3 -67.73 -23.66 12.84
C PRO A 3 -67.67 -22.13 12.78
N VAL A 4 -67.26 -21.54 13.90
CA VAL A 4 -67.20 -20.10 14.19
C VAL A 4 -66.14 -19.38 13.33
N PRO A 5 -66.49 -18.33 12.56
CA PRO A 5 -65.54 -17.54 11.78
C PRO A 5 -64.98 -16.39 12.61
N GLY A 6 -63.77 -16.53 13.17
CA GLY A 6 -63.21 -15.48 14.04
C GLY A 6 -61.68 -15.33 14.10
N ARG A 7 -60.88 -16.26 13.56
CA ARG A 7 -59.41 -16.21 13.73
C ARG A 7 -58.63 -15.67 12.52
N ASP A 8 -59.13 -15.80 11.30
CA ASP A 8 -58.40 -15.32 10.11
C ASP A 8 -58.55 -13.81 9.87
N ARG A 9 -59.68 -13.21 10.27
CA ARG A 9 -59.84 -11.74 10.21
C ARG A 9 -58.90 -11.00 11.15
N ILE A 10 -58.55 -11.57 12.30
CA ILE A 10 -57.66 -10.91 13.28
C ILE A 10 -56.18 -10.95 12.81
N ARG A 11 -55.76 -11.99 12.09
CA ARG A 11 -54.42 -12.05 11.45
C ARG A 11 -54.31 -11.11 10.26
N ALA A 12 -55.37 -11.00 9.44
CA ALA A 12 -55.42 -10.05 8.32
C ALA A 12 -55.40 -8.58 8.81
N VAL A 13 -56.16 -8.28 9.88
CA VAL A 13 -56.20 -6.94 10.50
C VAL A 13 -54.86 -6.58 11.17
N ARG A 14 -54.18 -7.53 11.83
CA ARG A 14 -52.82 -7.28 12.38
C ARG A 14 -51.75 -7.06 11.29
N LYS A 15 -51.90 -7.68 10.11
CA LYS A 15 -51.00 -7.47 8.96
C LYS A 15 -51.26 -6.11 8.29
N GLN A 16 -52.53 -5.67 8.21
CA GLN A 16 -52.91 -4.33 7.76
C GLN A 16 -52.50 -3.21 8.73
N ILE A 17 -52.56 -3.44 10.05
CA ILE A 17 -52.11 -2.45 11.06
C ILE A 17 -50.57 -2.32 11.06
N ARG A 18 -49.81 -3.40 10.80
CA ARG A 18 -48.34 -3.31 10.60
C ARG A 18 -47.96 -2.57 9.31
N ALA A 19 -48.72 -2.74 8.23
CA ALA A 19 -48.53 -1.99 6.99
C ALA A 19 -48.88 -0.49 7.16
N GLY A 20 -49.95 -0.16 7.90
CA GLY A 20 -50.29 1.22 8.25
C GLY A 20 -49.26 1.89 9.15
N GLY A 21 -48.63 1.14 10.08
CA GLY A 21 -47.55 1.64 10.94
C GLY A 21 -46.24 1.93 10.18
N ALA A 22 -45.91 1.14 9.15
CA ALA A 22 -44.76 1.41 8.28
C ALA A 22 -44.99 2.65 7.39
N LEU A 23 -46.22 2.85 6.90
CA LEU A 23 -46.61 4.03 6.13
C LEU A 23 -46.58 5.31 6.98
N LEU A 24 -47.13 5.26 8.21
CA LEU A 24 -47.04 6.37 9.18
C LEU A 24 -45.59 6.67 9.61
N GLY A 25 -44.72 5.68 9.62
CA GLY A 25 -43.28 5.85 9.83
C GLY A 25 -42.57 6.54 8.65
N ALA A 26 -42.98 6.25 7.42
CA ALA A 26 -42.45 6.87 6.21
C ALA A 26 -42.89 8.35 6.08
N VAL A 27 -44.15 8.65 6.38
CA VAL A 27 -44.69 10.03 6.44
C VAL A 27 -43.97 10.89 7.48
N ARG A 28 -43.45 10.28 8.56
CA ARG A 28 -42.64 10.97 9.59
C ARG A 28 -41.19 11.23 9.18
N ARG A 29 -40.65 10.50 8.19
CA ARG A 29 -39.27 10.64 7.70
C ARG A 29 -39.17 11.53 6.46
N ASP A 30 -40.25 11.68 5.70
CA ASP A 30 -40.32 12.61 4.57
C ASP A 30 -41.65 13.40 4.55
N PRO A 31 -41.65 14.69 4.96
CA PRO A 31 -42.84 15.54 4.96
C PRO A 31 -43.50 15.75 3.58
N ARG A 32 -42.80 15.42 2.48
CA ARG A 32 -43.31 15.56 1.11
C ARG A 32 -44.37 14.50 0.78
N ILE A 33 -44.23 13.30 1.33
CA ILE A 33 -45.21 12.20 1.16
C ILE A 33 -46.57 12.57 1.78
N ALA A 34 -46.56 13.28 2.92
CA ALA A 34 -47.78 13.84 3.53
C ALA A 34 -48.46 14.87 2.62
N ARG A 35 -47.64 15.72 1.99
CA ARG A 35 -48.06 16.80 1.10
C ARG A 35 -48.70 16.25 -0.19
N ASP A 36 -48.14 15.18 -0.73
CA ASP A 36 -48.64 14.50 -1.94
C ASP A 36 -49.92 13.67 -1.68
N LEU A 37 -50.05 13.04 -0.50
CA LEU A 37 -51.29 12.38 -0.07
C LEU A 37 -52.46 13.37 0.08
N ILE A 38 -52.18 14.58 0.57
CA ILE A 38 -53.17 15.65 0.72
C ILE A 38 -53.51 16.27 -0.66
N ALA A 39 -52.54 16.40 -1.56
CA ALA A 39 -52.77 16.87 -2.93
C ALA A 39 -53.59 15.86 -3.76
N GLY A 40 -53.32 14.56 -3.62
CA GLY A 40 -54.08 13.49 -4.29
C GLY A 40 -55.53 13.36 -3.82
N LEU A 41 -55.84 13.76 -2.59
CA LEU A 41 -57.21 13.75 -2.03
C LEU A 41 -58.03 15.02 -2.33
N SER A 42 -57.37 16.12 -2.72
CA SER A 42 -58.03 17.44 -2.86
C SER A 42 -58.22 17.90 -4.31
N GLY A 43 -57.75 17.15 -5.31
CA GLY A 43 -58.01 17.42 -6.73
C GLY A 43 -57.48 18.77 -7.25
N ARG A 44 -56.62 19.47 -6.49
CA ARG A 44 -56.01 20.74 -6.93
C ARG A 44 -54.62 20.49 -7.49
N ALA A 45 -54.50 20.54 -8.81
CA ALA A 45 -53.22 20.58 -9.51
C ALA A 45 -52.46 21.87 -9.16
N THR A 46 -51.33 21.74 -8.47
CA THR A 46 -50.28 22.76 -8.50
C THR A 46 -49.54 22.63 -9.82
N ALA A 47 -49.43 23.72 -10.58
CA ALA A 47 -48.73 23.75 -11.87
C ALA A 47 -47.30 23.25 -11.71
N ALA A 48 -46.94 22.23 -12.49
CA ALA A 48 -45.60 21.67 -12.56
C ALA A 48 -44.64 22.69 -13.21
N PRO A 49 -43.36 22.74 -12.80
CA PRO A 49 -42.35 23.38 -13.62
C PRO A 49 -42.29 22.66 -14.97
N ALA A 50 -42.11 23.43 -16.05
CA ALA A 50 -42.11 22.92 -17.41
C ALA A 50 -41.05 21.83 -17.56
N ALA A 51 -41.46 20.66 -18.05
CA ALA A 51 -40.55 19.60 -18.45
C ALA A 51 -39.57 20.14 -19.51
N PRO A 52 -38.30 19.70 -19.51
CA PRO A 52 -37.40 19.97 -20.62
C PRO A 52 -38.04 19.47 -21.91
N ALA A 53 -37.82 20.20 -23.01
CA ALA A 53 -38.38 19.84 -24.31
C ALA A 53 -38.01 18.38 -24.66
N PRO A 54 -38.96 17.57 -25.16
CA PRO A 54 -38.67 16.20 -25.56
C PRO A 54 -37.62 16.20 -26.66
N ASP A 55 -36.65 15.31 -26.54
CA ASP A 55 -35.68 14.99 -27.59
C ASP A 55 -36.47 14.32 -28.73
N GLU A 56 -36.87 15.10 -29.75
CA GLU A 56 -37.86 14.71 -30.77
C GLU A 56 -37.44 13.48 -31.62
N ASP A 57 -36.18 13.05 -31.54
CA ASP A 57 -35.61 11.91 -32.27
C ASP A 57 -35.45 10.61 -31.43
N ARG A 58 -35.93 10.56 -30.18
CA ARG A 58 -35.69 9.39 -29.30
C ARG A 58 -36.80 8.32 -29.35
N LEU A 59 -36.44 7.10 -29.76
CA LEU A 59 -37.31 5.92 -29.65
C LEU A 59 -37.21 5.27 -28.27
N ALA A 60 -38.35 5.01 -27.62
CA ALA A 60 -38.40 4.28 -26.35
C ALA A 60 -37.88 2.84 -26.53
N PRO A 61 -37.10 2.28 -25.57
CA PRO A 61 -36.54 0.95 -25.69
C PRO A 61 -37.62 -0.15 -25.69
N ALA A 62 -37.35 -1.23 -26.43
CA ALA A 62 -38.24 -2.38 -26.51
C ALA A 62 -38.45 -3.02 -25.13
N GLY A 63 -39.69 -3.43 -24.82
CA GLY A 63 -40.08 -4.02 -23.54
C GLY A 63 -40.35 -3.01 -22.42
N LEU A 64 -40.12 -1.71 -22.61
CA LEU A 64 -40.50 -0.67 -21.62
C LEU A 64 -42.02 -0.59 -21.43
N SER A 65 -42.79 -0.87 -22.49
CA SER A 65 -44.26 -0.90 -22.47
C SER A 65 -44.87 -2.03 -21.62
N GLU A 66 -44.06 -3.01 -21.19
CA GLU A 66 -44.51 -4.10 -20.31
C GLU A 66 -44.71 -3.66 -18.85
N PHE A 67 -44.28 -2.44 -18.53
CA PHE A 67 -44.30 -1.89 -17.18
C PHE A 67 -45.42 -0.86 -17.04
N THR A 68 -46.14 -0.93 -15.92
CA THR A 68 -47.30 -0.08 -15.65
C THR A 68 -46.92 1.39 -15.44
N ARG A 69 -45.68 1.67 -15.05
CA ARG A 69 -45.11 3.00 -14.88
C ARG A 69 -43.71 3.04 -15.45
N THR A 70 -43.37 4.16 -16.08
CA THR A 70 -42.08 4.37 -16.73
C THR A 70 -41.51 5.75 -16.35
N ALA A 71 -40.20 5.88 -16.38
CA ALA A 71 -39.47 7.12 -16.17
C ALA A 71 -38.28 7.17 -17.14
N HIS A 72 -37.86 8.38 -17.49
CA HIS A 72 -36.74 8.63 -18.39
C HIS A 72 -35.92 9.81 -17.87
N ALA A 73 -34.60 9.69 -17.97
CA ALA A 73 -33.62 10.73 -17.69
C ALA A 73 -32.50 10.68 -18.75
N SER A 74 -31.85 11.81 -19.01
CA SER A 74 -30.70 11.86 -19.90
C SER A 74 -29.66 12.89 -19.45
N GLN A 75 -28.38 12.61 -19.69
CA GLN A 75 -27.29 13.51 -19.33
C GLN A 75 -26.16 13.49 -20.37
N ASP A 76 -25.69 14.68 -20.74
CA ASP A 76 -24.48 14.86 -21.54
C ASP A 76 -23.23 14.69 -20.68
N ILE A 77 -22.29 13.91 -21.19
CA ILE A 77 -21.01 13.59 -20.57
C ILE A 77 -19.88 14.12 -21.46
N PRO A 78 -18.94 14.92 -20.93
CA PRO A 78 -17.79 15.43 -21.67
C PRO A 78 -16.69 14.37 -21.82
N ALA A 79 -17.05 13.20 -22.32
CA ALA A 79 -16.14 12.08 -22.62
C ALA A 79 -16.63 11.34 -23.88
N SER A 80 -15.75 10.56 -24.51
CA SER A 80 -16.16 9.76 -25.66
C SER A 80 -17.16 8.68 -25.28
N ARG A 81 -17.99 8.28 -26.24
CA ARG A 81 -19.00 7.22 -26.06
C ARG A 81 -18.37 5.94 -25.51
N GLU A 82 -17.18 5.58 -26.00
CA GLU A 82 -16.45 4.39 -25.59
C GLU A 82 -16.07 4.44 -24.11
N THR A 83 -15.52 5.58 -23.64
CA THR A 83 -15.16 5.77 -22.23
C THR A 83 -16.38 5.72 -21.33
N VAL A 84 -17.49 6.33 -21.75
CA VAL A 84 -18.73 6.35 -20.96
C VAL A 84 -19.35 4.96 -20.87
N ILE A 85 -19.41 4.21 -21.97
CA ILE A 85 -19.89 2.83 -21.98
C ILE A 85 -18.98 1.94 -21.14
N ALA A 86 -17.66 2.07 -21.28
CA ALA A 86 -16.68 1.33 -20.50
C ALA A 86 -16.92 1.49 -19.00
N TYR A 87 -17.11 2.75 -18.57
CA TYR A 87 -17.37 3.09 -17.19
C TYR A 87 -18.71 2.54 -16.68
N LEU A 88 -19.80 2.72 -17.44
CA LEU A 88 -21.14 2.28 -17.05
C LEU A 88 -21.30 0.75 -17.04
N SER A 89 -20.52 0.05 -17.86
CA SER A 89 -20.59 -1.41 -18.00
C SER A 89 -19.83 -2.15 -16.89
N ASP A 90 -19.07 -1.44 -16.05
CA ASP A 90 -18.41 -1.97 -14.87
C ASP A 90 -19.33 -1.82 -13.65
N LEU A 91 -20.08 -2.87 -13.31
CA LEU A 91 -21.05 -2.79 -12.21
C LEU A 91 -20.36 -2.55 -10.86
N ASP A 92 -19.07 -2.83 -10.71
CA ASP A 92 -18.34 -2.54 -9.47
C ASP A 92 -18.32 -1.03 -9.18
N ARG A 93 -18.41 -0.22 -10.23
CA ARG A 93 -18.47 1.26 -10.19
C ARG A 93 -19.90 1.79 -10.07
N LEU A 94 -20.91 0.92 -10.04
CA LEU A 94 -22.31 1.35 -9.97
C LEU A 94 -22.55 2.27 -8.77
N GLY A 95 -21.88 2.03 -7.64
CA GLY A 95 -21.98 2.86 -6.44
C GLY A 95 -21.38 4.26 -6.56
N GLU A 96 -20.57 4.53 -7.59
CA GLU A 96 -19.95 5.85 -7.82
C GLU A 96 -20.94 6.87 -8.39
N TRP A 97 -21.97 6.41 -9.11
CA TRP A 97 -22.92 7.30 -9.79
C TRP A 97 -24.40 6.96 -9.56
N PHE A 98 -24.75 5.71 -9.25
CA PHE A 98 -26.15 5.30 -9.10
C PHE A 98 -26.63 5.39 -7.64
N ASN A 99 -27.44 6.41 -7.34
CA ASN A 99 -27.76 6.80 -5.95
C ASN A 99 -28.63 5.78 -5.21
N LEU A 100 -29.32 4.91 -5.95
CA LEU A 100 -30.14 3.86 -5.36
C LEU A 100 -29.30 2.63 -4.96
N HIS A 101 -28.05 2.51 -5.43
CA HIS A 101 -27.16 1.42 -5.05
C HIS A 101 -26.65 1.59 -3.62
N THR A 102 -26.70 0.52 -2.83
CA THR A 102 -26.16 0.52 -1.46
C THR A 102 -25.11 -0.57 -1.24
N GLY A 103 -25.12 -1.67 -1.99
CA GLY A 103 -24.10 -2.72 -1.91
C GLY A 103 -24.45 -3.97 -2.72
N TRP A 104 -23.67 -5.03 -2.52
CA TRP A 104 -23.81 -6.30 -3.22
C TRP A 104 -23.95 -7.47 -2.25
N ARG A 105 -24.83 -8.42 -2.59
CA ARG A 105 -24.88 -9.74 -1.94
C ARG A 105 -23.92 -10.69 -2.64
N GLY A 106 -22.88 -11.12 -1.94
CA GLY A 106 -21.91 -12.11 -2.46
C GLY A 106 -20.72 -11.50 -3.20
N GLY A 107 -20.46 -10.20 -3.03
CA GLY A 107 -19.39 -9.48 -3.73
C GLY A 107 -19.91 -8.75 -4.97
N ALA A 108 -19.10 -7.83 -5.49
CA ALA A 108 -19.45 -7.06 -6.68
C ALA A 108 -19.47 -7.98 -7.92
N PRO A 109 -20.46 -7.82 -8.82
CA PRO A 109 -20.69 -8.76 -9.91
C PRO A 109 -19.70 -8.61 -11.07
N GLY A 110 -18.84 -7.58 -11.04
CA GLY A 110 -17.88 -7.30 -12.08
C GLY A 110 -18.55 -6.68 -13.33
N PRO A 111 -17.89 -6.79 -14.50
CA PRO A 111 -18.42 -6.21 -15.73
C PRO A 111 -19.67 -6.92 -16.25
N ILE A 112 -20.53 -6.16 -16.92
CA ILE A 112 -21.85 -6.60 -17.38
C ILE A 112 -21.79 -7.64 -18.51
N ARG A 113 -22.59 -8.71 -18.43
CA ARG A 113 -22.73 -9.77 -19.45
C ARG A 113 -24.18 -10.14 -19.60
N GLU A 114 -24.64 -10.37 -20.81
CA GLU A 114 -25.94 -10.99 -21.03
C GLU A 114 -26.06 -12.30 -20.25
N GLY A 115 -27.18 -12.48 -19.54
CA GLY A 115 -27.42 -13.62 -18.66
C GLY A 115 -26.78 -13.53 -17.26
N LEU A 116 -25.93 -12.54 -16.97
CA LEU A 116 -25.36 -12.35 -15.64
C LEU A 116 -26.49 -12.10 -14.63
N THR A 117 -26.51 -12.90 -13.56
CA THR A 117 -27.44 -12.71 -12.45
C THR A 117 -26.70 -12.27 -11.21
N PHE A 118 -27.22 -11.26 -10.53
CA PHE A 118 -26.62 -10.71 -9.32
C PHE A 118 -27.69 -10.15 -8.40
N THR A 119 -27.34 -9.92 -7.15
CA THR A 119 -28.26 -9.33 -6.17
C THR A 119 -27.71 -8.02 -5.68
N GLN A 120 -28.36 -6.94 -6.11
CA GLN A 120 -28.06 -5.58 -5.67
C GLN A 120 -28.83 -5.30 -4.39
N GLN A 121 -28.16 -4.72 -3.40
CA GLN A 121 -28.83 -4.07 -2.28
C GLN A 121 -29.10 -2.62 -2.71
N ALA A 122 -30.37 -2.22 -2.76
CA ALA A 122 -30.77 -0.92 -3.26
C ALA A 122 -31.92 -0.29 -2.45
N LEU A 123 -32.13 1.01 -2.61
CA LEU A 123 -33.28 1.71 -2.05
C LEU A 123 -34.47 1.67 -3.03
N VAL A 124 -35.55 1.00 -2.63
CA VAL A 124 -36.83 1.01 -3.35
C VAL A 124 -37.85 1.80 -2.52
N MET A 125 -38.32 2.94 -3.04
CA MET A 125 -39.17 3.87 -2.29
C MET A 125 -38.56 4.30 -0.95
N GLY A 126 -37.23 4.49 -0.91
CA GLY A 126 -36.49 4.88 0.30
C GLY A 126 -36.30 3.78 1.34
N LEU A 127 -36.62 2.52 1.03
CA LEU A 127 -36.42 1.36 1.90
C LEU A 127 -35.36 0.42 1.31
N PRO A 128 -34.42 -0.11 2.11
CA PRO A 128 -33.49 -1.13 1.66
C PRO A 128 -34.21 -2.39 1.16
N ALA A 129 -33.85 -2.85 -0.02
CA ALA A 129 -34.37 -4.07 -0.63
C ALA A 129 -33.27 -4.78 -1.42
N ASP A 130 -33.30 -6.12 -1.38
CA ASP A 130 -32.49 -6.96 -2.25
C ASP A 130 -33.23 -7.08 -3.59
N ILE A 131 -32.66 -6.50 -4.66
CA ILE A 131 -33.16 -6.64 -6.02
C ILE A 131 -32.33 -7.70 -6.72
N ARG A 132 -32.99 -8.76 -7.18
CA ARG A 132 -32.34 -9.79 -7.97
C ARG A 132 -32.40 -9.40 -9.44
N TRP A 133 -31.24 -9.09 -10.01
CA TRP A 133 -31.11 -8.67 -11.39
C TRP A 133 -30.68 -9.82 -12.29
N THR A 134 -31.14 -9.75 -13.53
CA THR A 134 -30.62 -10.47 -14.69
C THR A 134 -30.30 -9.42 -15.76
N VAL A 135 -29.09 -9.45 -16.30
CA VAL A 135 -28.75 -8.66 -17.48
C VAL A 135 -29.43 -9.32 -18.69
N ALA A 136 -30.46 -8.68 -19.23
CA ALA A 136 -31.22 -9.23 -20.35
C ALA A 136 -30.55 -8.97 -21.70
N ALA A 137 -29.78 -7.88 -21.81
CA ALA A 137 -28.95 -7.58 -22.97
C ALA A 137 -27.78 -6.68 -22.56
N ALA A 138 -26.63 -6.83 -23.22
CA ALA A 138 -25.49 -5.92 -23.06
C ALA A 138 -24.74 -5.80 -24.38
N GLY A 139 -24.32 -4.59 -24.75
CA GLY A 139 -23.64 -4.36 -26.01
C GLY A 139 -23.03 -2.96 -26.16
N PRO A 140 -22.49 -2.64 -27.35
CA PRO A 140 -21.77 -1.39 -27.60
C PRO A 140 -22.66 -0.14 -27.63
N ALA A 141 -23.96 -0.27 -27.37
CA ALA A 141 -24.90 0.84 -27.21
C ALA A 141 -25.35 1.02 -25.76
N GLY A 142 -24.95 0.15 -24.84
CA GLY A 142 -25.40 0.11 -23.45
C GLY A 142 -25.96 -1.25 -23.05
N PHE A 143 -26.86 -1.29 -22.07
CA PHE A 143 -27.33 -2.54 -21.48
C PHE A 143 -28.75 -2.46 -20.90
N GLU A 144 -29.34 -3.64 -20.70
CA GLU A 144 -30.67 -3.84 -20.14
C GLU A 144 -30.61 -4.74 -18.90
N LEU A 145 -31.23 -4.29 -17.82
CA LEU A 145 -31.38 -5.05 -16.58
C LEU A 145 -32.86 -5.36 -16.32
N ARG A 146 -33.13 -6.60 -15.92
CA ARG A 146 -34.44 -7.08 -15.48
C ARG A 146 -34.34 -7.54 -14.02
N GLY A 147 -35.11 -6.91 -13.16
CA GLY A 147 -35.04 -7.08 -11.71
C GLY A 147 -36.36 -7.53 -11.12
N GLU A 148 -36.29 -8.37 -10.10
CA GLU A 148 -37.41 -8.62 -9.18
C GLU A 148 -37.03 -8.21 -7.76
N ALA A 149 -37.84 -7.32 -7.19
CA ALA A 149 -37.76 -6.86 -5.81
C ALA A 149 -38.84 -7.56 -4.94
N PRO A 150 -38.73 -7.51 -3.60
CA PRO A 150 -39.70 -8.15 -2.71
C PRO A 150 -41.14 -7.70 -2.98
N GLN A 151 -42.12 -8.56 -2.67
CA GLN A 151 -43.56 -8.35 -2.93
C GLN A 151 -43.94 -8.36 -4.43
N HIS A 152 -43.16 -9.05 -5.27
CA HIS A 152 -43.43 -9.21 -6.71
C HIS A 152 -43.41 -7.90 -7.51
N VAL A 153 -42.54 -6.96 -7.10
CA VAL A 153 -42.31 -5.74 -7.87
C VAL A 153 -41.26 -6.04 -8.94
N ARG A 154 -41.66 -5.91 -10.21
CA ARG A 154 -40.77 -6.06 -11.36
C ARG A 154 -40.20 -4.69 -11.73
N ILE A 155 -38.90 -4.66 -11.99
CA ILE A 155 -38.15 -3.46 -12.37
C ILE A 155 -37.38 -3.75 -13.65
N GLY A 156 -37.38 -2.82 -14.60
CA GLY A 156 -36.54 -2.87 -15.79
C GLY A 156 -35.73 -1.59 -15.91
N TYR A 157 -34.45 -1.68 -16.23
CA TYR A 157 -33.58 -0.55 -16.53
C TYR A 157 -32.95 -0.72 -17.91
N TRP A 158 -32.90 0.36 -18.69
CA TRP A 158 -32.17 0.44 -19.93
C TRP A 158 -31.26 1.65 -19.88
N ILE A 159 -29.97 1.41 -20.04
CA ILE A 159 -28.96 2.44 -20.12
C ILE A 159 -28.48 2.42 -21.56
N THR A 160 -28.69 3.50 -22.30
CA THR A 160 -28.20 3.63 -23.67
C THR A 160 -27.29 4.84 -23.81
N VAL A 161 -26.22 4.71 -24.60
CA VAL A 161 -25.24 5.78 -24.79
C VAL A 161 -25.16 6.14 -26.27
N ALA A 162 -25.49 7.39 -26.58
CA ALA A 162 -25.47 7.97 -27.92
C ALA A 162 -24.38 9.05 -28.04
N GLY A 163 -24.06 9.47 -29.27
CA GLY A 163 -23.08 10.51 -29.56
C GLY A 163 -21.81 10.02 -30.29
N THR A 164 -21.06 10.96 -30.88
CA THR A 164 -19.81 10.72 -31.61
C THR A 164 -18.73 11.72 -31.19
N GLY A 165 -17.47 11.27 -31.13
CA GLY A 165 -16.32 12.12 -30.79
C GLY A 165 -16.06 12.26 -29.29
N SER A 166 -15.83 13.48 -28.80
CA SER A 166 -15.41 13.76 -27.41
C SER A 166 -16.57 14.01 -26.42
N ARG A 167 -17.82 13.80 -26.85
CA ARG A 167 -19.02 13.94 -26.01
C ARG A 167 -19.98 12.79 -26.27
N ALA A 168 -20.66 12.34 -25.22
CA ALA A 168 -21.68 11.30 -25.29
C ALA A 168 -22.89 11.70 -24.44
N THR A 169 -24.07 11.24 -24.85
CA THR A 169 -25.31 11.42 -24.09
C THR A 169 -25.74 10.06 -23.56
N VAL A 170 -25.91 9.97 -22.25
CA VAL A 170 -26.42 8.78 -21.58
C VAL A 170 -27.91 8.95 -21.37
N HIS A 171 -28.69 8.02 -21.89
CA HIS A 171 -30.11 7.90 -21.62
C HIS A 171 -30.33 6.76 -20.64
N PHE A 172 -31.14 7.03 -19.62
CA PHE A 172 -31.58 6.05 -18.65
C PHE A 172 -33.10 5.95 -18.73
N ASP A 173 -33.61 4.78 -19.09
CA ASP A 173 -35.02 4.42 -18.99
C ASP A 173 -35.26 3.44 -17.87
N ALA A 174 -36.37 3.60 -17.18
CA ALA A 174 -36.80 2.68 -16.15
C ALA A 174 -38.28 2.35 -16.26
N GLY A 175 -38.62 1.09 -16.01
CA GLY A 175 -39.98 0.58 -15.94
C GLY A 175 -40.22 -0.11 -14.59
N VAL A 176 -41.39 0.10 -13.99
CA VAL A 176 -41.79 -0.60 -12.76
C VAL A 176 -43.25 -1.09 -12.82
N ALA A 177 -43.49 -2.33 -12.38
CA ALA A 177 -44.81 -2.97 -12.36
C ALA A 177 -45.00 -3.84 -11.11
N GLY A 178 -46.24 -3.99 -10.63
CA GLY A 178 -46.59 -4.89 -9.51
C GLY A 178 -47.66 -4.34 -8.54
N PRO A 179 -48.17 -5.19 -7.62
CA PRO A 179 -49.35 -4.90 -6.81
C PRO A 179 -49.33 -3.61 -5.95
N PRO A 180 -48.20 -3.21 -5.31
CA PRO A 180 -48.17 -1.97 -4.53
C PRO A 180 -48.08 -0.70 -5.41
N ILE A 181 -47.76 -0.83 -6.70
CA ILE A 181 -47.54 0.27 -7.64
C ILE A 181 -48.78 0.58 -8.49
N GLU A 182 -49.69 -0.40 -8.61
CA GLU A 182 -50.96 -0.26 -9.32
C GLU A 182 -52.05 0.49 -8.52
N GLY A 183 -51.74 0.88 -7.28
CA GLY A 183 -52.60 1.68 -6.40
C GLY A 183 -52.39 3.22 -6.49
N PRO A 184 -53.02 4.00 -5.60
CA PRO A 184 -53.02 5.48 -5.64
C PRO A 184 -51.64 6.14 -5.44
N LEU A 185 -50.62 5.39 -5.03
CA LEU A 185 -49.24 5.86 -4.86
C LEU A 185 -48.40 5.79 -6.15
N GLY A 186 -48.90 5.14 -7.21
CA GLY A 186 -48.09 4.85 -8.41
C GLY A 186 -47.57 6.08 -9.18
N ALA A 187 -48.25 7.22 -9.11
CA ALA A 187 -47.78 8.46 -9.75
C ALA A 187 -46.61 9.11 -8.98
N SER A 188 -46.60 8.98 -7.66
CA SER A 188 -45.48 9.44 -6.81
C SER A 188 -44.26 8.55 -7.00
N VAL A 189 -44.46 7.23 -7.11
CA VAL A 189 -43.36 6.26 -7.38
C VAL A 189 -42.67 6.55 -8.71
N ALA A 190 -43.42 6.82 -9.79
CA ALA A 190 -42.83 7.16 -11.09
C ALA A 190 -42.04 8.48 -11.04
N ARG A 191 -42.55 9.48 -10.32
CA ARG A 191 -41.87 10.77 -10.15
C ARG A 191 -40.58 10.62 -9.34
N SER A 192 -40.63 9.95 -8.19
CA SER A 192 -39.44 9.71 -7.35
C SER A 192 -38.40 8.85 -8.05
N LEU A 193 -38.81 7.92 -8.92
CA LEU A 193 -37.89 7.15 -9.75
C LEU A 193 -37.20 8.05 -10.78
N GLY A 194 -37.95 8.92 -11.47
CA GLY A 194 -37.39 9.90 -12.41
C GLY A 194 -36.40 10.85 -11.74
N GLU A 195 -36.76 11.43 -10.59
CA GLU A 195 -35.88 12.30 -9.80
C GLU A 195 -34.58 11.58 -9.39
N ALA A 196 -34.68 10.33 -8.92
CA ALA A 196 -33.51 9.54 -8.55
C ALA A 196 -32.60 9.20 -9.75
N MET A 197 -33.19 9.01 -10.95
CA MET A 197 -32.45 8.78 -12.19
C MET A 197 -31.72 10.05 -12.64
N ASP A 198 -32.39 11.21 -12.62
CA ASP A 198 -31.79 12.50 -12.93
C ASP A 198 -30.62 12.81 -11.98
N GLU A 199 -30.81 12.62 -10.67
CA GLU A 199 -29.75 12.81 -9.67
C GLU A 199 -28.57 11.84 -9.84
N SER A 200 -28.83 10.60 -10.27
CA SER A 200 -27.78 9.62 -10.53
C SER A 200 -26.97 10.02 -11.77
N LEU A 201 -27.66 10.37 -12.86
CA LEU A 201 -26.99 10.81 -14.09
C LEU A 201 -26.22 12.11 -13.90
N ALA A 202 -26.69 13.05 -13.07
CA ALA A 202 -25.99 14.30 -12.78
C ALA A 202 -24.60 14.12 -12.14
N ARG A 203 -24.35 12.98 -11.47
CA ARG A 203 -23.04 12.63 -10.87
C ARG A 203 -22.07 12.04 -11.89
N LEU A 204 -22.61 11.45 -12.95
CA LEU A 204 -21.85 10.67 -13.92
C LEU A 204 -20.71 11.47 -14.61
N PRO A 205 -20.87 12.76 -14.98
CA PRO A 205 -19.75 13.54 -15.53
C PRO A 205 -18.54 13.63 -14.61
N GLY A 206 -18.77 13.87 -13.32
CA GLY A 206 -17.71 13.97 -12.31
C GLY A 206 -17.07 12.61 -12.03
N ALA A 207 -17.88 11.56 -11.97
CA ALA A 207 -17.42 10.20 -11.70
C ALA A 207 -16.55 9.65 -12.86
N VAL A 208 -16.98 9.87 -14.11
CA VAL A 208 -16.19 9.53 -15.31
C VAL A 208 -14.89 10.33 -15.37
N ALA A 209 -14.90 11.63 -15.03
CA ALA A 209 -13.70 12.45 -15.03
C ALA A 209 -12.70 12.03 -13.94
N ALA A 210 -13.18 11.71 -12.74
CA ALA A 210 -12.36 11.29 -11.60
C ALA A 210 -11.71 9.92 -11.81
N ALA A 211 -12.37 9.04 -12.56
CA ALA A 211 -11.88 7.70 -12.85
C ALA A 211 -10.66 7.67 -13.79
N GLY A 212 -10.32 8.78 -14.45
CA GLY A 212 -9.20 8.85 -15.39
C GLY A 212 -9.47 8.05 -16.68
N PRO A 213 -8.44 7.49 -17.34
CA PRO A 213 -8.61 6.63 -18.50
C PRO A 213 -9.32 5.31 -18.12
N VAL A 214 -10.63 5.25 -18.31
CA VAL A 214 -11.42 4.05 -18.02
C VAL A 214 -11.46 3.15 -19.25
N ARG A 215 -10.91 1.93 -19.12
CA ARG A 215 -11.00 0.90 -20.16
C ARG A 215 -12.21 0.01 -19.89
N ALA A 216 -12.92 -0.38 -20.95
CA ALA A 216 -14.07 -1.28 -20.81
C ALA A 216 -13.57 -2.63 -20.32
N ARG A 217 -14.00 -3.04 -19.11
CA ARG A 217 -13.76 -4.39 -18.63
C ARG A 217 -14.63 -5.35 -19.43
N VAL A 218 -14.03 -6.11 -20.33
CA VAL A 218 -14.76 -7.14 -21.06
C VAL A 218 -15.08 -8.26 -20.10
N ALA A 219 -16.33 -8.65 -20.13
CA ALA A 219 -16.91 -9.48 -19.13
C ALA A 219 -16.74 -10.95 -19.56
N ARG A 220 -15.85 -11.66 -18.86
CA ARG A 220 -15.23 -12.92 -19.32
C ARG A 220 -15.66 -14.14 -18.53
N GLU A 221 -15.90 -15.23 -19.24
CA GLU A 221 -16.18 -16.52 -18.61
C GLU A 221 -15.01 -16.96 -17.72
N PRO A 222 -15.30 -17.65 -16.59
CA PRO A 222 -14.27 -18.30 -15.80
C PRO A 222 -13.40 -19.22 -16.64
N VAL A 223 -12.11 -19.25 -16.34
CA VAL A 223 -11.15 -20.05 -17.11
C VAL A 223 -10.90 -21.36 -16.38
N ARG A 224 -11.27 -22.49 -17.01
CA ARG A 224 -11.01 -23.81 -16.45
C ARG A 224 -9.52 -24.14 -16.52
N HIS A 225 -8.86 -24.26 -15.37
CA HIS A 225 -7.52 -24.84 -15.32
C HIS A 225 -7.61 -26.37 -15.44
N THR A 226 -7.08 -26.92 -16.53
CA THR A 226 -7.23 -28.33 -16.93
C THR A 226 -6.64 -29.28 -15.91
N ALA A 227 -5.42 -29.02 -15.44
CA ALA A 227 -4.71 -29.96 -14.55
C ALA A 227 -5.35 -30.06 -13.15
N SER A 228 -5.84 -28.95 -12.60
CA SER A 228 -6.45 -28.93 -11.27
C SER A 228 -7.98 -29.04 -11.28
N GLY A 229 -8.62 -28.82 -12.42
CA GLY A 229 -10.07 -28.75 -12.53
C GLY A 229 -10.69 -27.58 -11.76
N VAL A 230 -9.95 -26.50 -11.54
CA VAL A 230 -10.45 -25.30 -10.84
C VAL A 230 -10.90 -24.28 -11.87
N ASP A 231 -12.06 -23.65 -11.65
CA ASP A 231 -12.51 -22.51 -12.44
C ASP A 231 -11.88 -21.24 -11.86
N LEU A 232 -11.03 -20.58 -12.65
CA LEU A 232 -10.31 -19.39 -12.27
C LEU A 232 -11.13 -18.14 -12.54
N ASP A 233 -10.97 -17.13 -11.69
CA ASP A 233 -11.34 -15.77 -12.06
C ASP A 233 -10.59 -15.39 -13.36
N PRO A 234 -11.28 -14.87 -14.39
CA PRO A 234 -10.64 -14.50 -15.65
C PRO A 234 -9.48 -13.51 -15.50
N ASN A 235 -9.49 -12.67 -14.45
CA ASN A 235 -8.46 -11.69 -14.15
C ASN A 235 -7.32 -12.25 -13.28
N THR A 236 -7.33 -13.54 -12.96
CA THR A 236 -6.23 -14.17 -12.21
C THR A 236 -4.90 -13.88 -12.94
N PRO A 237 -3.91 -13.22 -12.30
CA PRO A 237 -2.65 -12.90 -12.94
C PRO A 237 -1.80 -14.16 -13.11
N VAL A 238 -1.33 -14.36 -14.32
CA VAL A 238 -0.52 -15.51 -14.71
C VAL A 238 0.71 -15.04 -15.46
N LEU A 239 1.86 -15.58 -15.08
CA LEU A 239 3.11 -15.38 -15.77
C LEU A 239 3.22 -16.47 -16.84
N VAL A 240 3.20 -16.05 -18.11
CA VAL A 240 3.08 -16.95 -19.27
C VAL A 240 4.34 -17.04 -20.13
N GLY A 241 5.23 -16.06 -20.05
CA GLY A 241 6.46 -16.02 -20.85
C GLY A 241 7.62 -15.41 -20.06
N VAL A 242 8.79 -16.03 -20.15
CA VAL A 242 10.05 -15.52 -19.59
C VAL A 242 11.16 -15.55 -20.62
N GLY A 243 12.01 -14.54 -20.62
CA GLY A 243 13.16 -14.44 -21.49
C GLY A 243 14.31 -13.77 -20.77
N GLN A 244 15.52 -14.28 -20.98
CA GLN A 244 16.75 -13.74 -20.40
C GLN A 244 17.79 -13.55 -21.52
N VAL A 245 18.58 -12.49 -21.39
CA VAL A 245 19.70 -12.17 -22.29
C VAL A 245 20.95 -11.98 -21.42
N VAL A 246 22.06 -12.53 -21.89
CA VAL A 246 23.40 -12.31 -21.32
C VAL A 246 24.39 -12.09 -22.46
N GLN A 247 25.10 -10.97 -22.43
CA GLN A 247 26.10 -10.60 -23.43
C GLN A 247 27.48 -10.52 -22.78
N ARG A 248 28.16 -11.66 -22.67
CA ARG A 248 29.45 -11.76 -21.96
C ARG A 248 30.60 -11.00 -22.64
N THR A 249 30.46 -10.72 -23.94
CA THR A 249 31.42 -9.91 -24.70
C THR A 249 30.87 -8.50 -24.87
N PRO A 250 31.46 -7.49 -24.20
CA PRO A 250 31.05 -6.11 -24.35
C PRO A 250 31.11 -5.67 -25.81
N ASP A 251 30.03 -5.10 -26.33
CA ASP A 251 29.93 -4.65 -27.72
C ASP A 251 29.12 -3.35 -27.81
N PRO A 252 29.79 -2.19 -27.94
CA PRO A 252 29.13 -0.89 -28.13
C PRO A 252 28.24 -0.81 -29.38
N ALA A 253 28.43 -1.72 -30.36
CA ALA A 253 27.63 -1.77 -31.58
C ALA A 253 26.41 -2.70 -31.48
N TYR A 254 26.36 -3.60 -30.50
CA TYR A 254 25.29 -4.61 -30.37
C TYR A 254 23.96 -4.03 -29.85
N GLY A 255 24.01 -2.97 -29.02
CA GLY A 255 22.80 -2.23 -28.61
C GLY A 255 22.93 -1.50 -27.27
N ASP A 256 21.97 -0.61 -27.00
CA ASP A 256 21.78 0.04 -25.71
C ASP A 256 20.99 -0.87 -24.73
N PRO A 257 20.89 -0.55 -23.43
CA PRO A 257 20.11 -1.37 -22.49
C PRO A 257 18.66 -1.61 -22.93
N ALA A 258 18.01 -0.63 -23.56
CA ALA A 258 16.66 -0.82 -24.10
C ALA A 258 16.60 -1.90 -25.21
N GLY A 259 17.66 -2.06 -26.01
CA GLY A 259 17.77 -3.13 -26.99
C GLY A 259 17.83 -4.50 -26.33
N LEU A 260 18.64 -4.66 -25.29
CA LEU A 260 18.71 -5.90 -24.50
C LEU A 260 17.35 -6.25 -23.87
N ALA A 261 16.65 -5.24 -23.34
CA ALA A 261 15.29 -5.40 -22.78
C ALA A 261 14.27 -5.89 -23.83
N VAL A 262 14.33 -5.35 -25.05
CA VAL A 262 13.49 -5.76 -26.18
C VAL A 262 13.77 -7.20 -26.57
N ASP A 263 15.03 -7.59 -26.67
CA ASP A 263 15.40 -8.96 -27.03
C ASP A 263 14.99 -9.97 -25.95
N ALA A 264 15.08 -9.59 -24.68
CA ALA A 264 14.58 -10.41 -23.57
C ALA A 264 13.05 -10.59 -23.64
N LEU A 265 12.30 -9.53 -23.99
CA LEU A 265 10.85 -9.63 -24.22
C LEU A 265 10.49 -10.47 -25.45
N ARG A 266 11.25 -10.39 -26.54
CA ARG A 266 11.06 -11.28 -27.70
C ARG A 266 11.28 -12.75 -27.36
N ARG A 267 12.28 -13.05 -26.53
CA ARG A 267 12.49 -14.40 -25.98
C ARG A 267 11.33 -14.83 -25.09
N ALA A 268 10.81 -13.93 -24.25
CA ALA A 268 9.63 -14.20 -23.42
C ALA A 268 8.39 -14.49 -24.28
N ALA A 269 8.17 -13.74 -25.36
CA ALA A 269 7.09 -13.99 -26.31
C ALA A 269 7.25 -15.34 -27.02
N ALA A 270 8.47 -15.70 -27.42
CA ALA A 270 8.75 -17.02 -28.00
C ALA A 270 8.47 -18.16 -27.01
N ASP A 271 8.82 -17.99 -25.73
CA ASP A 271 8.56 -18.99 -24.68
C ASP A 271 7.06 -19.29 -24.46
N THR A 272 6.17 -18.31 -24.73
CA THR A 272 4.71 -18.53 -24.65
C THR A 272 4.17 -19.50 -25.70
N GLY A 273 4.86 -19.67 -26.84
CA GLY A 273 4.35 -20.36 -28.02
C GLY A 273 3.31 -19.59 -28.85
N ALA A 274 2.83 -18.42 -28.38
CA ALA A 274 1.88 -17.57 -29.10
C ALA A 274 2.58 -16.50 -29.99
N GLY A 275 3.87 -16.26 -29.79
CA GLY A 275 4.68 -15.37 -30.62
C GLY A 275 4.57 -13.88 -30.26
N GLU A 276 5.13 -13.02 -31.11
CA GLU A 276 5.33 -11.59 -30.81
C GLU A 276 4.04 -10.74 -30.86
N SER A 277 2.88 -11.29 -31.23
CA SER A 277 1.61 -10.52 -31.15
C SER A 277 1.33 -10.05 -29.74
N LEU A 278 1.64 -10.87 -28.72
CA LEU A 278 1.50 -10.52 -27.32
C LEU A 278 2.28 -9.25 -26.93
N LEU A 279 3.42 -9.00 -27.58
CA LEU A 279 4.20 -7.80 -27.29
C LEU A 279 3.50 -6.55 -27.82
N ARG A 280 2.92 -6.63 -29.02
CA ARG A 280 2.17 -5.52 -29.64
C ARG A 280 0.83 -5.27 -28.95
N ASP A 281 0.20 -6.34 -28.47
CA ASP A 281 -1.12 -6.30 -27.83
C ASP A 281 -1.05 -5.91 -26.34
N ALA A 282 0.14 -5.67 -25.81
CA ALA A 282 0.34 -5.26 -24.43
C ALA A 282 -0.37 -3.94 -24.11
N GLY A 283 -1.03 -3.89 -22.94
CA GLY A 283 -1.71 -2.69 -22.46
C GLY A 283 -0.80 -1.71 -21.74
N ALA A 284 0.35 -2.20 -21.23
CA ALA A 284 1.34 -1.43 -20.49
C ALA A 284 2.73 -2.09 -20.50
N VAL A 285 3.77 -1.28 -20.25
CA VAL A 285 5.17 -1.71 -20.03
C VAL A 285 5.65 -1.26 -18.66
N PHE A 286 6.02 -2.22 -17.83
CA PHE A 286 6.53 -2.03 -16.48
C PHE A 286 8.03 -2.27 -16.50
N ALA A 287 8.81 -1.21 -16.37
CA ALA A 287 10.25 -1.23 -16.52
C ALA A 287 10.98 -1.02 -15.19
N VAL A 288 12.03 -1.79 -14.96
CA VAL A 288 13.01 -1.50 -13.91
C VAL A 288 13.94 -0.40 -14.41
N ALA A 289 14.13 0.65 -13.60
CA ALA A 289 15.04 1.74 -13.94
C ALA A 289 16.47 1.20 -14.16
N CYS A 290 17.07 1.58 -15.29
CA CYS A 290 18.42 1.17 -15.67
C CYS A 290 19.47 2.01 -14.94
N ALA A 291 20.39 1.35 -14.24
CA ALA A 291 21.44 1.99 -13.46
C ALA A 291 22.66 2.38 -14.32
N SER A 292 22.98 1.58 -15.33
CA SER A 292 24.10 1.81 -16.26
C SER A 292 23.82 2.93 -17.27
N TRP A 293 22.58 3.14 -17.68
CA TRP A 293 22.17 4.28 -18.52
C TRP A 293 20.80 4.80 -18.12
N GLN A 294 20.75 6.06 -17.65
CA GLN A 294 19.53 6.62 -17.11
C GLN A 294 18.55 7.06 -18.21
N TYR A 295 17.56 6.20 -18.48
CA TYR A 295 16.36 6.57 -19.23
C TYR A 295 15.40 7.32 -18.29
N ARG A 296 14.75 8.37 -18.81
CA ARG A 296 13.65 9.03 -18.09
C ARG A 296 12.43 8.12 -18.03
N ASP A 297 12.17 7.41 -19.12
CA ASP A 297 11.16 6.36 -19.23
C ASP A 297 11.67 5.25 -20.16
N LEU A 298 12.27 4.20 -19.57
CA LEU A 298 12.72 3.02 -20.30
C LEU A 298 11.53 2.28 -20.95
N GLY A 299 10.39 2.26 -20.27
CA GLY A 299 9.16 1.61 -20.75
C GLY A 299 8.70 2.17 -22.08
N ALA A 300 8.74 3.49 -22.26
CA ALA A 300 8.35 4.14 -23.51
C ALA A 300 9.24 3.73 -24.69
N VAL A 301 10.57 3.67 -24.49
CA VAL A 301 11.51 3.24 -25.54
C VAL A 301 11.28 1.77 -25.92
N VAL A 302 11.06 0.91 -24.91
CA VAL A 302 10.77 -0.50 -25.14
C VAL A 302 9.44 -0.66 -25.88
N ALA A 303 8.39 0.03 -25.42
CA ALA A 303 7.05 -0.01 -26.01
C ALA A 303 7.07 0.34 -27.50
N GLU A 304 7.77 1.41 -27.88
CA GLU A 304 7.97 1.80 -29.28
C GLU A 304 8.63 0.66 -30.08
N ARG A 305 9.72 0.09 -29.57
CA ARG A 305 10.53 -0.92 -30.28
C ARG A 305 9.85 -2.29 -30.41
N VAL A 306 8.97 -2.65 -29.48
CA VAL A 306 8.16 -3.88 -29.58
C VAL A 306 6.84 -3.67 -30.33
N GLY A 307 6.52 -2.43 -30.71
CA GLY A 307 5.32 -2.08 -31.45
C GLY A 307 4.07 -1.90 -30.58
N ALA A 308 4.22 -1.73 -29.27
CA ALA A 308 3.16 -1.42 -28.32
C ALA A 308 2.95 0.10 -28.20
N ALA A 309 2.37 0.73 -29.23
CA ALA A 309 2.26 2.19 -29.29
C ALA A 309 1.17 2.75 -28.34
N GLY A 310 1.48 3.84 -27.63
CA GLY A 310 0.50 4.58 -26.81
C GLY A 310 0.07 3.87 -25.52
N VAL A 311 0.88 2.96 -25.02
CA VAL A 311 0.61 2.19 -23.79
C VAL A 311 1.07 2.93 -22.54
N ASP A 312 0.52 2.55 -21.39
CA ASP A 312 0.96 3.09 -20.10
C ASP A 312 2.35 2.56 -19.73
N THR A 313 3.16 3.40 -19.09
CA THR A 313 4.49 3.02 -18.62
C THR A 313 4.61 3.17 -17.11
N VAL A 314 5.14 2.14 -16.46
CA VAL A 314 5.44 2.17 -15.03
C VAL A 314 6.93 1.94 -14.85
N GLN A 315 7.62 2.80 -14.09
CA GLN A 315 9.05 2.63 -13.83
C GLN A 315 9.34 2.51 -12.34
N SER A 316 10.30 1.66 -11.95
CA SER A 316 10.79 1.66 -10.56
C SER A 316 11.54 2.95 -10.21
N SER A 317 11.72 3.23 -8.92
CA SER A 317 12.67 4.23 -8.42
C SER A 317 14.05 4.02 -9.04
N THR A 318 14.83 5.10 -9.20
CA THR A 318 16.09 5.07 -9.96
C THR A 318 17.11 4.09 -9.39
N PHE A 319 17.15 3.92 -8.07
CA PHE A 319 18.10 3.02 -7.42
C PHE A 319 17.40 2.04 -6.49
N GLY A 320 17.76 0.75 -6.59
CA GLY A 320 17.29 -0.31 -5.71
C GLY A 320 17.11 -1.64 -6.43
N GLY A 321 17.80 -2.67 -5.94
CA GLY A 321 17.63 -4.06 -6.40
C GLY A 321 16.27 -4.67 -6.10
N ASP A 322 15.41 -3.98 -5.34
CA ASP A 322 13.99 -4.31 -5.11
C ASP A 322 13.13 -4.11 -6.37
N GLY A 323 13.59 -3.29 -7.31
CA GLY A 323 12.82 -2.86 -8.48
C GLY A 323 12.21 -4.00 -9.28
N GLY A 324 12.99 -5.04 -9.61
CA GLY A 324 12.52 -6.18 -10.41
C GLY A 324 11.29 -6.88 -9.84
N GLN A 325 11.35 -7.31 -8.58
CA GLN A 325 10.21 -7.96 -7.93
C GLN A 325 9.06 -6.98 -7.66
N LEU A 326 9.37 -5.72 -7.35
CA LEU A 326 8.36 -4.69 -7.10
C LEU A 326 7.48 -4.43 -8.32
N VAL A 327 8.08 -4.27 -9.51
CA VAL A 327 7.30 -4.02 -10.73
C VAL A 327 6.50 -5.26 -11.16
N ILE A 328 6.97 -6.47 -10.87
CA ILE A 328 6.19 -7.71 -11.07
C ILE A 328 4.96 -7.72 -10.14
N ASN A 329 5.14 -7.34 -8.88
CA ASN A 329 4.04 -7.26 -7.92
C ASN A 329 2.98 -6.23 -8.34
N GLU A 330 3.40 -5.07 -8.85
CA GLU A 330 2.52 -4.03 -9.37
C GLU A 330 1.82 -4.46 -10.67
N ALA A 331 2.52 -5.16 -11.57
CA ALA A 331 1.92 -5.69 -12.80
C ALA A 331 0.83 -6.73 -12.50
N ALA A 332 1.11 -7.65 -11.57
CA ALA A 332 0.15 -8.65 -11.12
C ALA A 332 -1.08 -8.01 -10.45
N ALA A 333 -0.88 -6.92 -9.68
CA ALA A 333 -1.96 -6.19 -9.04
C ALA A 333 -2.87 -5.52 -10.08
N ALA A 334 -2.29 -4.89 -11.10
CA ALA A 334 -3.03 -4.22 -12.16
C ALA A 334 -3.81 -5.23 -13.04
N VAL A 335 -3.23 -6.40 -13.32
CA VAL A 335 -3.95 -7.49 -14.00
C VAL A 335 -5.09 -8.03 -13.15
N ALA A 336 -4.85 -8.30 -11.86
CA ALA A 336 -5.88 -8.77 -10.93
C ALA A 336 -7.04 -7.76 -10.77
N ALA A 337 -6.74 -6.46 -10.82
CA ALA A 337 -7.73 -5.39 -10.82
C ALA A 337 -8.46 -5.25 -12.17
N GLY A 338 -8.01 -5.94 -13.23
CA GLY A 338 -8.58 -5.84 -14.57
C GLY A 338 -8.23 -4.53 -15.28
N ASP A 339 -7.16 -3.85 -14.87
CA ASP A 339 -6.67 -2.61 -15.51
C ASP A 339 -5.95 -2.93 -16.83
N TYR A 340 -5.25 -4.07 -16.88
CA TYR A 340 -4.54 -4.55 -18.05
C TYR A 340 -4.74 -6.05 -18.26
N GLU A 341 -4.78 -6.43 -19.54
CA GLU A 341 -4.86 -7.83 -19.95
C GLU A 341 -3.50 -8.49 -20.09
N ILE A 342 -2.55 -7.74 -20.65
CA ILE A 342 -1.18 -8.17 -20.92
C ILE A 342 -0.28 -7.01 -20.50
N VAL A 343 0.67 -7.30 -19.63
CA VAL A 343 1.68 -6.36 -19.15
C VAL A 343 3.05 -6.95 -19.46
N LEU A 344 3.88 -6.15 -20.13
CA LEU A 344 5.29 -6.49 -20.33
C LEU A 344 6.09 -5.99 -19.14
N VAL A 345 6.83 -6.86 -18.49
CA VAL A 345 7.74 -6.49 -17.41
C VAL A 345 9.18 -6.68 -17.89
N THR A 346 10.04 -5.68 -17.75
CA THR A 346 11.41 -5.77 -18.26
C THR A 346 12.41 -4.94 -17.46
N GLY A 347 13.68 -5.26 -17.63
CA GLY A 347 14.80 -4.47 -17.14
C GLY A 347 16.09 -4.93 -17.80
N ALA A 348 17.07 -4.03 -17.88
CA ALA A 348 18.33 -4.29 -18.55
C ALA A 348 19.46 -3.44 -17.97
N GLU A 349 20.66 -3.99 -18.02
CA GLU A 349 21.90 -3.27 -17.76
C GLU A 349 22.91 -3.57 -18.88
N ALA A 350 23.74 -2.58 -19.20
CA ALA A 350 24.88 -2.71 -20.12
C ALA A 350 26.16 -2.14 -19.47
N GLY A 351 26.40 -2.49 -18.21
CA GLY A 351 27.52 -1.98 -17.41
C GLY A 351 28.88 -2.45 -17.91
N ALA A 352 28.98 -3.65 -18.48
CA ALA A 352 30.23 -4.16 -19.04
C ALA A 352 30.60 -3.43 -20.34
N THR A 353 29.62 -3.19 -21.22
CA THR A 353 29.79 -2.37 -22.43
C THR A 353 30.14 -0.93 -22.09
N GLN A 354 29.46 -0.31 -21.12
CA GLN A 354 29.80 1.03 -20.66
C GLN A 354 31.24 1.11 -20.11
N ALA A 355 31.63 0.18 -19.24
CA ALA A 355 32.98 0.14 -18.70
C ALA A 355 34.05 -0.11 -19.78
N ALA A 356 33.74 -0.91 -20.80
CA ALA A 356 34.64 -1.16 -21.93
C ALA A 356 34.82 0.08 -22.80
N ALA A 357 33.72 0.77 -23.15
CA ALA A 357 33.76 2.02 -23.92
C ALA A 357 34.56 3.11 -23.18
N GLN A 358 34.35 3.25 -21.87
CA GLN A 358 35.10 4.20 -21.05
C GLN A 358 36.60 3.90 -21.04
N ARG A 359 37.01 2.63 -20.93
CA ARG A 359 38.44 2.24 -21.01
C ARG A 359 39.05 2.49 -22.40
N ALA A 360 38.26 2.35 -23.45
CA ALA A 360 38.68 2.61 -24.83
C ALA A 360 38.64 4.11 -25.21
N GLY A 361 38.09 4.98 -24.36
CA GLY A 361 37.86 6.39 -24.69
C GLY A 361 36.82 6.60 -25.79
N ALA A 362 35.91 5.65 -25.99
CA ALA A 362 34.85 5.72 -26.99
C ALA A 362 33.57 6.33 -26.39
N GLU A 363 32.90 7.20 -27.15
CA GLU A 363 31.58 7.72 -26.78
C GLU A 363 30.48 6.72 -27.17
N LEU A 364 29.50 6.54 -26.28
CA LEU A 364 28.31 5.74 -26.53
C LEU A 364 27.22 6.62 -27.15
N SER A 365 26.68 6.20 -28.30
CA SER A 365 25.59 6.88 -29.01
C SER A 365 24.20 6.41 -28.56
N TRP A 366 24.06 6.01 -27.29
CA TRP A 366 22.79 5.51 -26.76
C TRP A 366 21.74 6.61 -26.63
N PRO A 367 20.44 6.29 -26.75
CA PRO A 367 19.37 7.28 -26.74
C PRO A 367 19.32 8.11 -25.46
N VAL A 368 18.99 9.39 -25.62
CA VAL A 368 18.72 10.33 -24.52
C VAL A 368 17.33 10.92 -24.73
N GLN A 369 16.49 10.85 -23.70
CA GLN A 369 15.12 11.36 -23.77
C GLN A 369 15.05 12.83 -23.33
N GLY A 370 14.14 13.58 -23.96
CA GLY A 370 13.90 14.99 -23.63
C GLY A 370 13.41 15.20 -22.19
N SER A 371 13.60 16.41 -21.65
CA SER A 371 13.29 16.74 -20.25
C SER A 371 11.82 16.59 -19.86
N GLY A 372 10.90 16.65 -20.84
CA GLY A 372 9.46 16.45 -20.63
C GLY A 372 9.00 14.99 -20.64
N VAL A 373 9.89 14.04 -20.90
CA VAL A 373 9.55 12.60 -20.85
C VAL A 373 9.55 12.13 -19.40
N ALA A 374 8.48 11.44 -19.01
CA ALA A 374 8.33 10.79 -17.72
C ALA A 374 7.39 9.58 -17.88
N PRO A 375 7.55 8.53 -17.06
CA PRO A 375 6.62 7.41 -17.07
C PRO A 375 5.23 7.85 -16.60
N THR A 376 4.19 7.12 -17.00
CA THR A 376 2.82 7.33 -16.47
C THR A 376 2.81 7.26 -14.94
N ARG A 377 3.61 6.35 -14.36
CA ARG A 377 3.75 6.21 -12.90
C ARG A 377 5.16 5.75 -12.51
N THR A 378 5.70 6.31 -11.44
CA THR A 378 6.90 5.77 -10.77
C THR A 378 6.50 5.00 -9.51
N VAL A 379 7.12 3.84 -9.26
CA VAL A 379 6.88 3.00 -8.08
C VAL A 379 8.15 2.78 -7.28
N GLY A 380 8.03 2.61 -5.96
CA GLY A 380 9.17 2.53 -5.06
C GLY A 380 9.48 3.86 -4.37
N ILE A 381 10.52 3.88 -3.56
CA ILE A 381 10.89 5.04 -2.72
C ILE A 381 12.27 5.54 -3.15
N ASP A 382 12.32 6.82 -3.55
CA ASP A 382 13.56 7.55 -3.79
C ASP A 382 13.84 8.48 -2.61
N LYS A 383 14.75 8.03 -1.74
CA LYS A 383 15.25 8.79 -0.59
C LYS A 383 16.76 8.54 -0.47
N ALA A 384 17.48 9.51 0.10
CA ALA A 384 18.93 9.42 0.28
C ALA A 384 19.34 8.14 1.02
N ALA A 385 20.32 7.41 0.49
CA ALA A 385 20.73 6.12 1.05
C ALA A 385 21.38 6.22 2.43
N ASN A 386 22.01 7.36 2.73
CA ASN A 386 22.80 7.58 3.94
C ASN A 386 22.38 8.83 4.70
N ASN A 387 22.55 8.78 6.03
CA ASN A 387 22.57 9.97 6.87
C ASN A 387 23.98 10.56 6.99
N ASP A 388 24.11 11.68 7.72
CA ASP A 388 25.39 12.38 7.88
C ASP A 388 26.44 11.53 8.60
N ALA A 389 26.03 10.73 9.59
CA ALA A 389 26.95 9.88 10.35
C ALA A 389 27.57 8.79 9.46
N GLU A 390 26.75 8.11 8.66
CA GLU A 390 27.20 7.10 7.71
C GLU A 390 28.10 7.70 6.61
N THR A 391 27.71 8.86 6.07
CA THR A 391 28.48 9.58 5.06
C THR A 391 29.85 9.98 5.61
N THR A 392 29.89 10.56 6.82
CA THR A 392 31.13 10.97 7.49
C THR A 392 32.06 9.78 7.75
N ALA A 393 31.50 8.63 8.12
CA ALA A 393 32.28 7.41 8.35
C ALA A 393 32.79 6.76 7.04
N GLY A 394 32.34 7.20 5.87
CA GLY A 394 32.74 6.65 4.57
C GLY A 394 31.94 5.42 4.13
N LEU A 395 30.72 5.24 4.66
CA LEU A 395 29.83 4.11 4.34
C LEU A 395 28.97 4.33 3.08
N ILE A 396 29.47 5.15 2.14
CA ILE A 396 28.79 5.44 0.86
C ILE A 396 28.86 4.21 -0.08
N ALA A 397 30.03 3.58 -0.17
CA ALA A 397 30.22 2.39 -0.98
C ALA A 397 29.48 1.20 -0.34
N PRO A 398 28.53 0.53 -1.04
CA PRO A 398 27.73 -0.53 -0.45
C PRO A 398 28.55 -1.65 0.19
N ILE A 399 29.68 -2.02 -0.41
CA ILE A 399 30.59 -3.04 0.13
C ILE A 399 30.98 -2.76 1.59
N ASN A 400 31.29 -1.50 1.94
CA ASN A 400 31.73 -1.17 3.29
C ASN A 400 30.58 -1.27 4.29
N MET A 401 29.36 -0.87 3.89
CA MET A 401 28.17 -1.05 4.73
C MET A 401 27.87 -2.55 4.94
N TYR A 402 27.83 -3.34 3.86
CA TYR A 402 27.56 -4.78 3.96
C TYR A 402 28.64 -5.54 4.72
N ALA A 403 29.89 -5.09 4.67
CA ALA A 403 30.98 -5.68 5.44
C ALA A 403 30.85 -5.36 6.94
N LEU A 404 30.42 -4.14 7.28
CA LEU A 404 30.06 -3.76 8.64
C LEU A 404 28.88 -4.59 9.16
N LEU A 405 27.85 -4.79 8.34
CA LEU A 405 26.70 -5.66 8.67
C LEU A 405 27.14 -7.12 8.90
N GLU A 406 28.06 -7.64 8.09
CA GLU A 406 28.59 -9.00 8.25
C GLU A 406 29.33 -9.18 9.58
N SER A 407 30.11 -8.17 9.98
CA SER A 407 30.78 -8.13 11.28
C SER A 407 29.75 -8.19 12.44
N ALA A 408 28.69 -7.38 12.38
CA ALA A 408 27.60 -7.44 13.34
C ALA A 408 26.87 -8.80 13.34
N ASN A 409 26.66 -9.38 12.16
CA ASN A 409 26.02 -10.69 12.02
C ASN A 409 26.88 -11.80 12.62
N ARG A 410 28.21 -11.75 12.42
CA ARG A 410 29.17 -12.65 13.07
C ARG A 410 29.11 -12.53 14.59
N HIS A 411 29.04 -11.30 15.13
CA HIS A 411 28.89 -11.07 16.56
C HIS A 411 27.64 -11.75 17.10
N ARG A 412 26.49 -11.52 16.44
CA ARG A 412 25.19 -12.12 16.80
C ARG A 412 25.23 -13.64 16.79
N LEU A 413 25.96 -14.25 15.85
CA LEU A 413 26.11 -15.69 15.74
C LEU A 413 27.13 -16.30 16.72
N GLY A 414 27.91 -15.47 17.44
CA GLY A 414 28.95 -15.93 18.36
C GLY A 414 30.09 -16.70 17.66
N ARG A 415 30.32 -16.45 16.36
CA ARG A 415 31.31 -17.19 15.56
C ARG A 415 32.69 -16.52 15.63
N THR A 416 33.74 -17.35 15.68
CA THR A 416 35.11 -16.90 15.44
C THR A 416 35.27 -16.42 14.00
N PRO A 417 36.23 -15.53 13.69
CA PRO A 417 36.48 -15.08 12.33
C PRO A 417 36.65 -16.24 11.32
N ALA A 418 37.46 -17.24 11.66
CA ALA A 418 37.71 -18.39 10.80
C ALA A 418 36.48 -19.28 10.57
N ALA A 419 35.70 -19.55 11.61
CA ALA A 419 34.47 -20.34 11.48
C ALA A 419 33.41 -19.61 10.63
N HIS A 420 33.35 -18.29 10.76
CA HIS A 420 32.45 -17.46 9.98
C HIS A 420 32.82 -17.39 8.50
N ALA A 421 34.10 -17.12 8.21
CA ALA A 421 34.62 -17.09 6.83
C ALA A 421 34.39 -18.43 6.11
N LYS A 422 34.64 -19.56 6.81
CA LYS A 422 34.36 -20.89 6.27
C LYS A 422 32.88 -21.07 5.91
N ALA A 423 31.96 -20.72 6.82
CA ALA A 423 30.53 -20.87 6.60
C ALA A 423 30.02 -20.00 5.43
N VAL A 424 30.52 -18.78 5.31
CA VAL A 424 30.21 -17.88 4.19
C VAL A 424 30.73 -18.44 2.87
N ALA A 425 31.98 -18.92 2.84
CA ALA A 425 32.57 -19.47 1.63
C ALA A 425 31.90 -20.77 1.17
N GLU A 426 31.47 -21.64 2.09
CA GLU A 426 30.68 -22.82 1.78
C GLU A 426 29.31 -22.46 1.18
N LEU A 427 28.65 -21.43 1.71
CA LEU A 427 27.41 -20.89 1.14
C LEU A 427 27.65 -20.36 -0.28
N TRP A 428 28.68 -19.54 -0.47
CA TRP A 428 29.00 -18.94 -1.77
C TRP A 428 29.43 -19.99 -2.80
N SER A 429 30.14 -21.04 -2.39
CA SER A 429 30.50 -22.15 -3.26
C SER A 429 29.26 -22.84 -3.84
N ARG A 430 28.21 -23.07 -3.03
CA ARG A 430 26.93 -23.60 -3.53
C ARG A 430 26.24 -22.67 -4.53
N LEU A 431 26.31 -21.35 -4.32
CA LEU A 431 25.80 -20.38 -5.29
C LEU A 431 26.59 -20.43 -6.62
N SER A 432 27.92 -20.58 -6.56
CA SER A 432 28.73 -20.74 -7.76
C SER A 432 28.41 -22.02 -8.54
N ALA A 433 28.12 -23.12 -7.84
CA ALA A 433 27.70 -24.36 -8.48
C ALA A 433 26.35 -24.21 -9.20
N VAL A 434 25.41 -23.44 -8.63
CA VAL A 434 24.16 -23.07 -9.32
C VAL A 434 24.44 -22.22 -10.57
N ALA A 435 25.34 -21.24 -10.49
CA ALA A 435 25.71 -20.41 -11.63
C ALA A 435 26.38 -21.21 -12.75
N ALA A 436 27.23 -22.19 -12.43
CA ALA A 436 27.89 -23.05 -13.40
C ALA A 436 26.89 -23.84 -14.26
N GLY A 437 25.74 -24.21 -13.70
CA GLY A 437 24.64 -24.88 -14.42
C GLY A 437 23.64 -23.92 -15.08
N ASN A 438 23.77 -22.61 -14.89
CA ASN A 438 22.83 -21.62 -15.40
C ASN A 438 23.34 -20.99 -16.70
N GLU A 439 22.66 -21.24 -17.82
CA GLU A 439 23.04 -20.70 -19.13
C GLU A 439 23.09 -19.16 -19.18
N TYR A 440 22.34 -18.49 -18.30
CA TYR A 440 22.26 -17.04 -18.19
C TYR A 440 23.25 -16.44 -17.19
N ALA A 441 24.03 -17.25 -16.47
CA ALA A 441 24.99 -16.74 -15.50
C ALA A 441 26.14 -15.98 -16.17
N TRP A 442 26.48 -14.79 -15.66
CA TRP A 442 27.61 -14.02 -16.16
C TRP A 442 28.94 -14.79 -16.03
N GLN A 443 29.16 -15.45 -14.90
CA GLN A 443 30.33 -16.30 -14.61
C GLN A 443 29.89 -17.75 -14.38
N PRO A 444 29.78 -18.56 -15.44
CA PRO A 444 29.37 -19.97 -15.34
C PRO A 444 30.56 -20.86 -14.91
N GLN A 445 31.22 -20.50 -13.81
CA GLN A 445 32.32 -21.26 -13.22
C GLN A 445 31.96 -21.62 -11.77
N GLU A 446 32.24 -22.86 -11.40
CA GLU A 446 32.16 -23.33 -10.01
C GLU A 446 33.48 -23.04 -9.28
N PHE A 447 33.37 -22.56 -8.05
CA PHE A 447 34.50 -22.24 -7.18
C PHE A 447 34.40 -23.03 -5.87
N GLY A 448 35.52 -23.57 -5.41
CA GLY A 448 35.59 -24.25 -4.12
C GLY A 448 35.52 -23.27 -2.94
N ALA A 449 35.03 -23.71 -1.78
CA ALA A 449 34.96 -22.86 -0.59
C ALA A 449 36.35 -22.31 -0.18
N ASP A 450 37.41 -23.13 -0.23
CA ASP A 450 38.76 -22.68 0.10
C ASP A 450 39.28 -21.61 -0.89
N GLU A 451 38.89 -21.71 -2.17
CA GLU A 451 39.26 -20.73 -3.20
C GLU A 451 38.54 -19.38 -2.98
N ILE A 452 37.25 -19.43 -2.61
CA ILE A 452 36.46 -18.25 -2.28
C ILE A 452 37.00 -17.57 -1.02
N ALA A 453 37.36 -18.33 0.02
CA ALA A 453 37.85 -17.78 1.27
C ALA A 453 39.28 -17.22 1.20
N THR A 454 40.08 -17.67 0.22
CA THR A 454 41.50 -17.35 0.15
C THR A 454 41.76 -16.14 -0.74
N ALA A 455 42.34 -15.09 -0.16
CA ALA A 455 42.77 -13.93 -0.92
C ALA A 455 43.89 -14.30 -1.92
N SER A 456 43.71 -13.93 -3.18
CA SER A 456 44.69 -14.14 -4.25
C SER A 456 44.76 -12.92 -5.18
N ALA A 457 45.59 -12.97 -6.23
CA ALA A 457 45.62 -11.89 -7.22
C ALA A 457 44.26 -11.72 -7.93
N ASP A 458 43.59 -12.84 -8.23
CA ASP A 458 42.29 -12.85 -8.93
C ASP A 458 41.10 -12.74 -7.96
N ASN A 459 41.30 -13.13 -6.70
CA ASN A 459 40.35 -13.02 -5.60
C ASN A 459 40.87 -12.14 -4.45
N ARG A 460 41.28 -10.89 -4.76
CA ARG A 460 41.86 -9.99 -3.74
C ARG A 460 40.86 -9.67 -2.61
N MET A 461 41.39 -9.22 -1.48
CA MET A 461 40.59 -8.55 -0.44
C MET A 461 39.97 -7.26 -0.97
N VAL A 462 38.70 -7.02 -0.64
CA VAL A 462 37.99 -5.77 -0.97
C VAL A 462 37.70 -4.98 0.30
N SER A 463 37.16 -5.64 1.30
CA SER A 463 36.92 -5.05 2.63
C SER A 463 36.68 -6.18 3.62
N THR A 464 37.28 -6.19 4.81
CA THR A 464 37.09 -7.32 5.73
C THR A 464 35.60 -7.49 6.11
N PRO A 465 35.02 -8.70 6.00
CA PRO A 465 35.69 -9.99 5.74
C PRO A 465 35.70 -10.44 4.26
N TYR A 466 35.19 -9.65 3.33
CA TYR A 466 34.97 -10.03 1.94
C TYR A 466 36.19 -9.95 1.03
N THR A 467 36.40 -11.06 0.33
CA THR A 467 37.16 -11.16 -0.91
C THR A 467 36.31 -10.74 -2.12
N LYS A 468 36.93 -10.60 -3.29
CA LYS A 468 36.25 -10.23 -4.54
C LYS A 468 35.17 -11.23 -4.95
N LEU A 469 35.38 -12.53 -4.73
CA LEU A 469 34.42 -13.59 -5.03
C LEU A 469 33.24 -13.63 -4.06
N GLU A 470 33.22 -12.81 -3.02
CA GLU A 470 32.05 -12.64 -2.12
C GLU A 470 31.26 -11.36 -2.41
N CYS A 471 31.67 -10.60 -3.43
CA CYS A 471 31.05 -9.34 -3.82
C CYS A 471 30.14 -9.50 -5.04
N ALA A 472 29.07 -8.70 -5.13
CA ALA A 472 28.26 -8.60 -6.34
C ALA A 472 29.09 -8.17 -7.56
N ASN A 473 28.80 -8.75 -8.73
CA ASN A 473 29.37 -8.31 -10.00
C ASN A 473 28.35 -7.45 -10.76
N LEU A 474 28.50 -6.12 -10.66
CA LEU A 474 27.60 -5.16 -11.30
C LEU A 474 28.00 -4.80 -12.73
N THR A 475 29.18 -5.21 -13.18
CA THR A 475 29.69 -4.91 -14.52
C THR A 475 29.28 -6.02 -15.48
N VAL A 476 27.99 -6.05 -15.78
CA VAL A 476 27.35 -7.08 -16.62
C VAL A 476 26.47 -6.43 -17.69
N ASP A 477 26.30 -7.16 -18.80
CA ASP A 477 25.34 -6.83 -19.86
C ASP A 477 24.27 -7.92 -19.89
N MET A 478 23.12 -7.63 -19.26
CA MET A 478 22.07 -8.62 -19.01
C MET A 478 20.69 -7.96 -19.01
N ALA A 479 19.69 -8.70 -19.46
CA ALA A 479 18.30 -8.26 -19.42
C ALA A 479 17.34 -9.42 -19.16
N SER A 480 16.18 -9.10 -18.59
CA SER A 480 15.07 -10.04 -18.42
C SER A 480 13.79 -9.44 -18.99
N GLY A 481 13.00 -10.27 -19.67
CA GLY A 481 11.65 -9.95 -20.12
C GLY A 481 10.67 -10.96 -19.55
N ILE A 482 9.53 -10.48 -19.08
CA ILE A 482 8.47 -11.28 -18.47
C ILE A 482 7.13 -10.81 -19.04
N ILE A 483 6.26 -11.74 -19.38
CA ILE A 483 4.88 -11.45 -19.80
C ILE A 483 3.94 -11.92 -18.70
N VAL A 484 3.25 -10.96 -18.07
CA VAL A 484 2.16 -11.21 -17.11
C VAL A 484 0.86 -10.88 -17.80
N CYS A 485 -0.11 -11.79 -17.76
CA CYS A 485 -1.42 -11.55 -18.34
C CYS A 485 -2.54 -12.15 -17.48
N SER A 486 -3.77 -11.78 -17.78
CA SER A 486 -4.94 -12.41 -17.17
C SER A 486 -5.08 -13.86 -17.66
N ALA A 487 -5.64 -14.75 -16.84
CA ALA A 487 -5.93 -16.13 -17.25
C ALA A 487 -6.81 -16.17 -18.51
N ALA A 488 -7.73 -15.22 -18.66
CA ALA A 488 -8.55 -15.09 -19.86
C ALA A 488 -7.73 -14.68 -21.09
N ALA A 489 -6.79 -13.74 -20.97
CA ALA A 489 -5.89 -13.36 -22.06
C ALA A 489 -4.96 -14.50 -22.46
N ALA A 490 -4.43 -15.25 -21.48
CA ALA A 490 -3.61 -16.44 -21.74
C ALA A 490 -4.39 -17.50 -22.54
N GLN A 491 -5.63 -17.79 -22.12
CA GLN A 491 -6.52 -18.73 -22.81
C GLN A 491 -6.87 -18.24 -24.24
N ALA A 492 -7.20 -16.96 -24.39
CA ALA A 492 -7.55 -16.37 -25.68
C ALA A 492 -6.37 -16.38 -26.67
N ALA A 493 -5.15 -16.17 -26.17
CA ALA A 493 -3.92 -16.27 -26.96
C ALA A 493 -3.50 -17.72 -27.27
N GLY A 494 -4.23 -18.73 -26.77
CA GLY A 494 -3.93 -20.14 -27.00
C GLY A 494 -2.65 -20.62 -26.30
N ILE A 495 -2.25 -19.95 -25.22
CA ILE A 495 -1.03 -20.30 -24.47
C ILE A 495 -1.29 -21.61 -23.69
N PRO A 496 -0.49 -22.66 -23.89
CA PRO A 496 -0.63 -23.92 -23.15
C PRO A 496 -0.57 -23.72 -21.63
N GLN A 497 -1.46 -24.38 -20.87
CA GLN A 497 -1.55 -24.18 -19.42
C GLN A 497 -0.36 -24.74 -18.64
N ASP A 498 0.44 -25.64 -19.21
CA ASP A 498 1.72 -26.08 -18.65
C ASP A 498 2.80 -24.99 -18.68
N LYS A 499 2.58 -23.89 -19.42
CA LYS A 499 3.40 -22.67 -19.36
C LYS A 499 2.96 -21.70 -18.26
N TRP A 500 1.83 -21.93 -17.60
CA TRP A 500 1.27 -20.97 -16.66
C TRP A 500 1.92 -21.10 -15.29
N VAL A 501 2.49 -20.00 -14.79
CA VAL A 501 2.93 -19.88 -13.40
C VAL A 501 2.13 -18.77 -12.73
N PHE A 502 1.39 -19.12 -11.68
CA PHE A 502 0.57 -18.19 -10.93
C PHE A 502 1.40 -17.42 -9.92
N ILE A 503 1.02 -16.16 -9.73
CA ILE A 503 1.56 -15.29 -8.69
C ILE A 503 0.57 -15.34 -7.52
N HIS A 504 0.97 -15.98 -6.42
CA HIS A 504 0.08 -16.23 -5.28
C HIS A 504 -0.02 -15.00 -4.37
N ALA A 505 1.11 -14.34 -4.14
CA ALA A 505 1.19 -13.13 -3.33
C ALA A 505 2.42 -12.32 -3.72
N GLY A 506 2.32 -10.99 -3.61
CA GLY A 506 3.45 -10.08 -3.61
C GLY A 506 3.46 -9.28 -2.32
N ALA A 507 4.62 -8.94 -1.78
CA ALA A 507 4.73 -8.06 -0.62
C ALA A 507 5.88 -7.08 -0.78
N SER A 508 5.73 -5.84 -0.30
CA SER A 508 6.83 -4.86 -0.27
C SER A 508 6.79 -3.95 0.95
N GLY A 509 7.96 -3.52 1.41
CA GLY A 509 8.13 -2.65 2.56
C GLY A 509 9.59 -2.26 2.75
N HIS A 510 9.92 -1.61 3.85
CA HIS A 510 11.30 -1.22 4.16
C HIS A 510 11.58 -1.30 5.66
N ASP A 511 12.85 -1.56 6.01
CA ASP A 511 13.34 -1.42 7.39
C ASP A 511 13.51 0.05 7.78
N GLU A 512 13.94 0.30 9.02
CA GLU A 512 14.45 1.62 9.40
C GLU A 512 15.49 2.07 8.36
N TRP A 513 15.27 3.28 7.86
CA TRP A 513 15.78 3.68 6.55
C TRP A 513 17.30 3.76 6.57
N PHE A 514 17.83 4.44 7.59
CA PHE A 514 19.26 4.54 7.83
C PHE A 514 19.74 3.34 8.63
N THR A 515 20.75 2.66 8.13
CA THR A 515 21.24 1.40 8.71
C THR A 515 21.79 1.63 10.11
N SER A 516 22.49 2.74 10.29
CA SER A 516 23.03 3.23 11.55
C SER A 516 21.98 3.59 12.60
N GLU A 517 20.70 3.67 12.22
CA GLU A 517 19.60 3.94 13.14
C GLU A 517 18.83 2.68 13.54
N ARG A 518 19.11 1.53 12.93
CA ARG A 518 18.46 0.26 13.29
C ARG A 518 18.79 -0.15 14.73
N ALA A 519 17.83 -0.75 15.42
CA ALA A 519 18.08 -1.34 16.75
C ALA A 519 19.25 -2.34 16.71
N GLU A 520 19.27 -3.16 15.66
CA GLU A 520 20.32 -4.12 15.36
C GLU A 520 20.74 -4.00 13.89
N LEU A 521 22.05 -3.98 13.63
CA LEU A 521 22.58 -3.92 12.27
C LEU A 521 22.23 -5.19 11.46
N ALA A 522 22.31 -6.35 12.10
CA ALA A 522 22.20 -7.64 11.45
C ALA A 522 20.79 -8.25 11.49
N ALA A 523 19.73 -7.43 11.49
CA ALA A 523 18.33 -7.89 11.50
C ALA A 523 17.48 -7.13 10.49
N SER A 524 16.39 -7.76 10.04
CA SER A 524 15.39 -7.12 9.16
C SER A 524 13.96 -7.50 9.59
N PRO A 525 13.36 -6.73 10.51
CA PRO A 525 11.93 -6.83 10.80
C PRO A 525 11.03 -6.74 9.56
N ALA A 526 11.45 -5.97 8.55
CA ALA A 526 10.70 -5.85 7.30
C ALA A 526 10.63 -7.18 6.55
N ILE A 527 11.75 -7.87 6.29
CA ILE A 527 11.73 -9.18 5.60
C ILE A 527 10.84 -10.17 6.35
N ARG A 528 10.93 -10.20 7.68
CA ARG A 528 10.11 -11.08 8.53
C ARG A 528 8.61 -10.82 8.33
N ALA A 529 8.18 -9.56 8.44
CA ALA A 529 6.79 -9.17 8.30
C ALA A 529 6.25 -9.43 6.88
N LEU A 530 7.06 -9.14 5.86
CA LEU A 530 6.69 -9.34 4.46
C LEU A 530 6.59 -10.83 4.11
N GLY A 531 7.56 -11.64 4.56
CA GLY A 531 7.55 -13.09 4.38
C GLY A 531 6.33 -13.73 5.04
N ALA A 532 6.06 -13.39 6.30
CA ALA A 532 4.88 -13.88 7.01
C ALA A 532 3.59 -13.51 6.27
N ALA A 533 3.41 -12.24 5.89
CA ALA A 533 2.21 -11.78 5.19
C ALA A 533 2.00 -12.48 3.83
N ALA A 534 3.07 -12.63 3.04
CA ALA A 534 2.99 -13.26 1.72
C ALA A 534 2.70 -14.77 1.81
N LEU A 535 3.37 -15.47 2.72
CA LEU A 535 3.18 -16.91 2.93
C LEU A 535 1.79 -17.22 3.51
N ASP A 536 1.35 -16.43 4.50
CA ASP A 536 0.01 -16.54 5.09
C ASP A 536 -1.09 -16.30 4.03
N HIS A 537 -0.94 -15.29 3.17
CA HIS A 537 -1.88 -15.02 2.08
C HIS A 537 -1.91 -16.15 1.04
N ALA A 538 -0.76 -16.75 0.75
CA ALA A 538 -0.66 -17.92 -0.12
C ALA A 538 -1.19 -19.22 0.57
N GLY A 539 -1.39 -19.20 1.89
CA GLY A 539 -1.85 -20.33 2.68
C GLY A 539 -0.81 -21.44 2.84
N ILE A 540 0.48 -21.09 2.85
CA ILE A 540 1.60 -22.03 2.98
C ILE A 540 2.59 -21.56 4.06
N GLY A 541 3.42 -22.47 4.58
CA GLY A 541 4.58 -22.13 5.41
C GLY A 541 5.88 -22.14 4.61
N ILE A 542 6.97 -21.60 5.17
CA ILE A 542 8.29 -21.55 4.51
C ILE A 542 8.81 -22.95 4.12
N ASP A 543 8.46 -23.99 4.88
CA ASP A 543 8.88 -25.37 4.60
C ASP A 543 8.34 -25.90 3.26
N ALA A 544 7.21 -25.38 2.79
CA ALA A 544 6.59 -25.74 1.52
C ALA A 544 7.26 -25.09 0.30
N VAL A 545 8.14 -24.10 0.50
CA VAL A 545 8.91 -23.45 -0.56
C VAL A 545 10.07 -24.36 -0.98
N THR A 546 9.93 -25.02 -2.12
CA THR A 546 10.97 -25.93 -2.67
C THR A 546 12.12 -25.15 -3.31
N HIS A 547 11.80 -24.05 -3.99
CA HIS A 547 12.81 -23.24 -4.67
C HIS A 547 12.80 -21.81 -4.12
N ALA A 548 13.97 -21.31 -3.74
CA ALA A 548 14.12 -19.95 -3.28
C ALA A 548 15.23 -19.25 -4.06
N ASP A 549 14.99 -17.99 -4.40
CA ASP A 549 16.06 -17.06 -4.77
C ASP A 549 16.05 -15.90 -3.80
N LEU A 550 16.99 -15.96 -2.84
CA LEU A 550 17.23 -14.86 -1.93
C LEU A 550 18.19 -13.88 -2.60
N TYR A 551 17.85 -12.59 -2.57
CA TYR A 551 18.71 -11.54 -3.13
C TYR A 551 20.13 -11.59 -2.53
N ALA A 552 21.14 -11.83 -3.37
CA ALA A 552 22.48 -12.23 -2.94
C ALA A 552 23.57 -11.27 -3.46
N CYS A 553 23.49 -9.98 -3.10
CA CYS A 553 24.55 -9.02 -3.40
C CYS A 553 25.81 -9.25 -2.55
N PHE A 554 25.61 -9.64 -1.29
CA PHE A 554 26.65 -9.96 -0.32
C PHE A 554 26.14 -11.06 0.62
N PRO A 555 27.04 -11.86 1.23
CA PRO A 555 26.67 -12.95 2.12
C PRO A 555 25.74 -12.58 3.26
N VAL A 556 25.97 -11.45 3.92
CA VAL A 556 25.11 -11.04 5.04
C VAL A 556 23.66 -10.82 4.62
N ALA A 557 23.40 -10.38 3.38
CA ALA A 557 22.02 -10.16 2.91
C ALA A 557 21.24 -11.49 2.86
N VAL A 558 21.88 -12.54 2.34
CA VAL A 558 21.32 -13.90 2.29
C VAL A 558 21.14 -14.46 3.70
N GLN A 559 22.14 -14.28 4.57
CA GLN A 559 22.09 -14.74 5.97
C GLN A 559 20.95 -14.08 6.76
N ILE A 560 20.78 -12.76 6.62
CA ILE A 560 19.68 -12.03 7.24
C ILE A 560 18.35 -12.53 6.65
N ALA A 561 18.19 -12.52 5.33
CA ALA A 561 16.93 -12.88 4.70
C ALA A 561 16.49 -14.31 5.05
N ALA A 562 17.39 -15.27 4.98
CA ALA A 562 17.10 -16.67 5.31
C ALA A 562 16.64 -16.81 6.77
N ARG A 563 17.34 -16.17 7.71
CA ARG A 563 16.96 -16.20 9.12
C ARG A 563 15.61 -15.53 9.38
N GLU A 564 15.34 -14.37 8.79
CA GLU A 564 14.08 -13.65 8.99
C GLU A 564 12.87 -14.39 8.37
N LEU A 565 13.10 -15.18 7.32
CA LEU A 565 12.09 -16.04 6.68
C LEU A 565 11.95 -17.41 7.35
N GLY A 566 12.90 -17.81 8.20
CA GLY A 566 12.97 -19.17 8.75
C GLY A 566 13.43 -20.22 7.73
N LEU A 567 14.17 -19.82 6.69
CA LEU A 567 14.76 -20.71 5.69
C LEU A 567 16.13 -21.22 6.16
N PRO A 568 16.33 -22.54 6.36
CA PRO A 568 17.64 -23.09 6.72
C PRO A 568 18.66 -22.88 5.60
N LEU A 569 19.87 -22.45 5.95
CA LEU A 569 20.95 -22.25 4.97
C LEU A 569 21.83 -23.48 4.79
N ASP A 570 21.80 -24.41 5.73
CA ASP A 570 22.57 -25.64 5.77
C ASP A 570 21.88 -26.82 5.08
N ASP A 571 20.67 -26.63 4.54
CA ASP A 571 19.98 -27.63 3.73
C ASP A 571 20.65 -27.74 2.33
N PRO A 572 21.37 -28.84 2.05
CA PRO A 572 22.04 -29.02 0.76
C PRO A 572 21.04 -29.29 -0.38
N ALA A 573 19.81 -29.71 -0.08
CA ALA A 573 18.76 -29.92 -1.07
C ALA A 573 18.07 -28.61 -1.48
N ARG A 574 18.25 -27.53 -0.70
CA ARG A 574 17.59 -26.25 -0.88
C ARG A 574 18.58 -25.09 -0.85
N THR A 575 19.39 -24.99 -1.89
CA THR A 575 20.26 -23.82 -2.10
C THR A 575 19.40 -22.55 -2.18
N PRO A 576 19.74 -21.45 -1.46
CA PRO A 576 18.94 -20.22 -1.40
C PRO A 576 19.08 -19.34 -2.65
N SER A 577 19.36 -19.94 -3.81
CA SER A 577 19.41 -19.28 -5.11
C SER A 577 19.12 -20.27 -6.22
N VAL A 578 18.41 -19.81 -7.25
CA VAL A 578 18.22 -20.53 -8.51
C VAL A 578 19.02 -19.92 -9.66
N THR A 579 19.52 -18.70 -9.49
CA THR A 579 20.34 -17.98 -10.48
C THR A 579 21.85 -18.14 -10.26
N GLY A 580 22.27 -18.40 -9.03
CA GLY A 580 23.66 -18.38 -8.58
C GLY A 580 24.12 -17.06 -7.94
N GLY A 581 23.18 -16.16 -7.64
CA GLY A 581 23.45 -14.90 -6.94
C GLY A 581 24.15 -13.82 -7.79
N LEU A 582 24.27 -12.61 -7.25
CA LEU A 582 24.79 -11.47 -8.03
C LEU A 582 26.31 -11.56 -8.28
N THR A 583 27.03 -12.35 -7.50
CA THR A 583 28.47 -12.60 -7.73
C THR A 583 28.68 -13.40 -9.02
N PHE A 584 28.03 -14.56 -9.14
CA PHE A 584 28.31 -15.54 -10.20
C PHE A 584 27.27 -15.49 -11.31
N GLY A 585 25.98 -15.50 -10.95
CA GLY A 585 24.87 -15.29 -11.87
C GLY A 585 24.94 -13.93 -12.58
N GLY A 586 25.53 -12.93 -11.92
CA GLY A 586 25.66 -11.55 -12.41
C GLY A 586 24.62 -10.64 -11.77
N GLY A 587 25.01 -9.40 -11.48
CA GLY A 587 24.17 -8.41 -10.81
C GLY A 587 23.77 -7.29 -11.74
N PRO A 588 22.71 -7.43 -12.56
CA PRO A 588 22.21 -6.34 -13.42
C PRO A 588 21.51 -5.27 -12.58
N GLY A 589 22.28 -4.57 -11.74
CA GLY A 589 21.87 -3.43 -10.93
C GLY A 589 20.53 -3.66 -10.23
N ASN A 590 19.53 -2.93 -10.69
CA ASN A 590 18.18 -2.93 -10.12
C ASN A 590 17.34 -4.16 -10.53
N ASN A 591 17.73 -4.87 -11.60
CA ASN A 591 16.90 -5.87 -12.28
C ASN A 591 17.24 -7.34 -11.94
N TYR A 592 18.06 -7.60 -10.93
CA TYR A 592 18.34 -9.00 -10.55
C TYR A 592 17.06 -9.80 -10.23
N GLY A 593 16.07 -9.17 -9.57
CA GLY A 593 14.78 -9.82 -9.27
C GLY A 593 14.03 -10.33 -10.51
N GLY A 594 14.15 -9.66 -11.66
CA GLY A 594 13.57 -10.14 -12.91
C GLY A 594 14.21 -11.43 -13.41
N HIS A 595 15.53 -11.56 -13.27
CA HIS A 595 16.26 -12.79 -13.58
C HIS A 595 15.92 -13.93 -12.61
N ALA A 596 15.80 -13.62 -11.31
CA ALA A 596 15.41 -14.58 -10.28
C ALA A 596 14.03 -15.20 -10.58
N VAL A 597 13.03 -14.36 -10.89
CA VAL A 597 11.69 -14.85 -11.24
C VAL A 597 11.70 -15.63 -12.55
N ALA A 598 12.43 -15.16 -13.58
CA ALA A 598 12.54 -15.88 -14.85
C ALA A 598 13.11 -17.30 -14.66
N SER A 599 14.16 -17.44 -13.85
CA SER A 599 14.74 -18.75 -13.52
C SER A 599 13.83 -19.62 -12.63
N LEU A 600 13.08 -19.02 -11.70
CA LEU A 600 12.08 -19.75 -10.89
C LEU A 600 10.97 -20.31 -11.77
N VAL A 601 10.44 -19.55 -12.73
CA VAL A 601 9.37 -20.00 -13.64
C VAL A 601 9.76 -21.28 -14.38
N THR A 602 11.00 -21.36 -14.87
CA THR A 602 11.50 -22.57 -15.54
C THR A 602 11.47 -23.79 -14.62
N ARG A 603 11.87 -23.64 -13.35
CA ARG A 603 11.83 -24.74 -12.37
C ARG A 603 10.40 -25.12 -11.99
N LEU A 604 9.54 -24.14 -11.74
CA LEU A 604 8.14 -24.37 -11.34
C LEU A 604 7.32 -25.04 -12.45
N ARG A 605 7.64 -24.81 -13.72
CA ARG A 605 7.02 -25.55 -14.84
C ARG A 605 7.47 -27.01 -14.89
N ALA A 606 8.74 -27.28 -14.55
CA ALA A 606 9.28 -28.64 -14.48
C ALA A 606 8.76 -29.41 -13.25
N GLU A 607 8.50 -28.71 -12.15
CA GLU A 607 8.02 -29.24 -10.87
C GLU A 607 6.68 -28.57 -10.49
N PRO A 608 5.56 -28.85 -11.19
CA PRO A 608 4.33 -28.07 -11.09
C PRO A 608 3.65 -28.08 -9.72
N GLU A 609 3.99 -29.03 -8.85
CA GLU A 609 3.47 -29.11 -7.49
C GLU A 609 4.25 -28.25 -6.48
N SER A 610 5.39 -27.69 -6.87
CA SER A 610 6.27 -26.94 -5.97
C SER A 610 5.89 -25.46 -5.85
N TYR A 611 6.41 -24.83 -4.80
CA TYR A 611 6.32 -23.39 -4.58
C TYR A 611 7.70 -22.74 -4.68
N GLY A 612 7.71 -21.57 -5.29
CA GLY A 612 8.88 -20.71 -5.47
C GLY A 612 8.75 -19.43 -4.64
N LEU A 613 9.87 -18.97 -4.07
CA LEU A 613 9.98 -17.69 -3.40
C LEU A 613 11.10 -16.87 -4.04
N SER A 614 10.81 -15.62 -4.40
CA SER A 614 11.81 -14.64 -4.83
C SER A 614 11.84 -13.50 -3.81
N THR A 615 13.05 -13.09 -3.41
CA THR A 615 13.24 -11.84 -2.68
C THR A 615 14.10 -10.88 -3.48
N SER A 616 13.85 -9.59 -3.31
CA SER A 616 14.62 -8.51 -3.92
C SER A 616 14.79 -7.40 -2.93
N LEU A 617 15.97 -6.77 -2.96
CA LEU A 617 16.44 -5.88 -1.93
C LEU A 617 17.07 -4.63 -2.54
N GLY A 618 16.79 -3.47 -1.94
CA GLY A 618 17.38 -2.19 -2.30
C GLY A 618 18.25 -1.61 -1.19
N TRP A 619 19.29 -0.88 -1.58
CA TRP A 619 20.28 -0.25 -0.71
C TRP A 619 20.97 -1.24 0.25
N TYR A 620 20.85 -1.05 1.57
CA TYR A 620 21.61 -1.76 2.59
C TYR A 620 20.68 -2.65 3.44
N VAL A 621 20.00 -3.61 2.79
CA VAL A 621 18.89 -4.34 3.42
C VAL A 621 17.79 -3.36 3.85
N THR A 622 17.55 -2.31 3.05
CA THR A 622 16.63 -1.23 3.41
C THR A 622 15.26 -1.45 2.79
N LYS A 623 15.20 -1.60 1.47
CA LYS A 623 13.95 -1.79 0.71
C LYS A 623 13.79 -3.25 0.37
N HIS A 624 12.57 -3.76 0.41
CA HIS A 624 12.28 -5.18 0.21
C HIS A 624 11.05 -5.36 -0.68
N ALA A 625 11.15 -6.29 -1.62
CA ALA A 625 10.03 -6.80 -2.39
C ALA A 625 10.15 -8.34 -2.48
N LEU A 626 9.05 -9.05 -2.24
CA LEU A 626 8.97 -10.51 -2.26
C LEU A 626 7.81 -10.97 -3.14
N GLY A 627 7.92 -12.18 -3.70
CA GLY A 627 6.86 -12.83 -4.47
C GLY A 627 6.83 -14.34 -4.25
N VAL A 628 5.61 -14.90 -4.16
CA VAL A 628 5.35 -16.34 -4.03
C VAL A 628 4.72 -16.86 -5.33
N TYR A 629 5.25 -17.95 -5.87
CA TYR A 629 4.94 -18.45 -7.20
C TYR A 629 4.66 -19.96 -7.20
N SER A 630 3.78 -20.43 -8.07
CA SER A 630 3.58 -21.87 -8.33
C SER A 630 2.81 -22.09 -9.63
N ALA A 631 3.00 -23.24 -10.30
CA ALA A 631 2.12 -23.65 -11.39
C ALA A 631 0.74 -24.10 -10.88
N ARG A 632 0.56 -24.28 -9.57
CA ARG A 632 -0.74 -24.50 -8.96
C ARG A 632 -1.55 -23.20 -8.92
N PRO A 633 -2.85 -23.24 -9.28
CA PRO A 633 -3.72 -22.10 -9.11
C PRO A 633 -3.82 -21.62 -7.65
N PRO A 634 -3.93 -20.30 -7.42
CA PRO A 634 -4.08 -19.75 -6.09
C PRO A 634 -5.48 -20.03 -5.52
N ARG A 635 -5.57 -20.21 -4.20
CA ARG A 635 -6.85 -20.38 -3.50
C ARG A 635 -7.51 -19.04 -3.15
N THR A 636 -6.70 -18.00 -3.07
CA THR A 636 -7.10 -16.64 -2.72
C THR A 636 -6.65 -15.72 -3.84
N ALA A 637 -7.49 -14.77 -4.22
CA ALA A 637 -7.14 -13.80 -5.25
C ALA A 637 -5.83 -13.07 -4.89
N TYR A 638 -5.01 -12.81 -5.90
CA TYR A 638 -3.73 -12.14 -5.74
C TYR A 638 -3.88 -10.80 -5.00
N ARG A 639 -2.92 -10.48 -4.14
CA ARG A 639 -2.76 -9.16 -3.54
C ARG A 639 -1.28 -8.76 -3.49
N HIS A 640 -1.04 -7.47 -3.67
CA HIS A 640 0.24 -6.83 -3.32
C HIS A 640 0.12 -6.26 -1.91
N LEU A 641 0.70 -6.97 -0.95
CA LEU A 641 0.61 -6.71 0.48
C LEU A 641 1.63 -5.66 0.93
N ARG A 642 1.21 -4.81 1.85
CA ARG A 642 2.04 -3.81 2.54
C ARG A 642 1.77 -3.92 4.05
N PRO A 643 2.25 -4.99 4.71
CA PRO A 643 1.97 -5.23 6.12
C PRO A 643 2.61 -4.14 7.00
N ILE A 644 2.06 -3.97 8.20
CA ILE A 644 2.68 -3.14 9.23
C ILE A 644 3.98 -3.83 9.67
N ILE A 645 5.06 -3.06 9.73
CA ILE A 645 6.38 -3.55 10.15
C ILE A 645 6.60 -3.11 11.59
N ASP A 646 6.57 -4.07 12.51
CA ASP A 646 6.89 -3.82 13.92
C ASP A 646 8.40 -3.56 14.05
N SER A 647 8.76 -2.29 14.16
CA SER A 647 10.15 -1.85 14.18
C SER A 647 10.61 -1.67 15.63
N PRO A 648 11.69 -2.36 16.05
CA PRO A 648 12.26 -2.14 17.37
C PRO A 648 12.78 -0.69 17.51
N PRO A 649 12.95 -0.19 18.75
CA PRO A 649 13.40 1.19 18.96
C PRO A 649 14.71 1.50 18.25
N ALA A 650 14.68 2.56 17.43
CA ALA A 650 15.84 3.03 16.69
C ALA A 650 16.95 3.56 17.63
N ARG A 651 18.20 3.46 17.19
CA ARG A 651 19.37 4.05 17.86
C ARG A 651 19.74 5.37 17.20
N PRO A 652 19.83 6.49 17.93
CA PRO A 652 20.38 7.71 17.36
C PRO A 652 21.81 7.48 16.86
N ALA A 653 22.09 7.88 15.62
CA ALA A 653 23.42 7.76 15.01
C ALA A 653 24.21 9.08 15.14
N ARG A 654 25.51 8.98 15.45
CA ARG A 654 26.43 10.13 15.53
C ARG A 654 27.82 9.81 14.99
N SER A 655 28.53 10.83 14.53
CA SER A 655 29.89 10.73 13.97
C SER A 655 31.01 11.06 14.97
N GLY A 656 30.67 11.34 16.23
CA GLY A 656 31.63 11.67 17.27
C GLY A 656 31.14 11.26 18.65
N HIS A 657 32.08 10.95 19.54
CA HIS A 657 31.83 10.54 20.92
C HIS A 657 33.09 10.74 21.76
N GLU A 658 32.90 11.07 23.03
CA GLU A 658 33.98 11.14 24.03
C GLU A 658 33.53 10.34 25.25
N GLY A 659 34.40 9.48 25.77
CA GLY A 659 34.11 8.60 26.89
C GLY A 659 33.85 7.14 26.49
N PRO A 660 33.27 6.33 27.41
CA PRO A 660 33.18 4.88 27.24
C PRO A 660 32.19 4.49 26.14
N ALA A 661 32.44 3.35 25.49
CA ALA A 661 31.57 2.70 24.51
C ALA A 661 31.93 1.20 24.38
N VAL A 662 31.21 0.46 23.52
CA VAL A 662 31.47 -0.96 23.21
C VAL A 662 31.53 -1.15 21.69
N ILE A 663 32.48 -1.93 21.18
CA ILE A 663 32.57 -2.24 19.73
C ILE A 663 31.44 -3.16 19.32
N GLU A 664 30.56 -2.70 18.42
CA GLU A 664 29.45 -3.46 17.84
C GLU A 664 29.85 -4.18 16.55
N ALA A 665 30.55 -3.45 15.67
CA ALA A 665 30.90 -3.93 14.34
C ALA A 665 32.10 -3.14 13.80
N TYR A 666 32.83 -3.74 12.86
CA TYR A 666 33.91 -3.05 12.16
C TYR A 666 34.16 -3.64 10.79
N THR A 667 34.84 -2.88 9.93
CA THR A 667 35.37 -3.33 8.66
C THR A 667 36.62 -2.52 8.27
N VAL A 668 37.53 -3.15 7.51
CA VAL A 668 38.76 -2.52 6.99
C VAL A 668 38.73 -2.62 5.45
N PRO A 669 38.52 -1.50 4.73
CA PRO A 669 38.53 -1.48 3.28
C PRO A 669 39.95 -1.60 2.71
N PHE A 670 40.05 -2.12 1.48
CA PHE A 670 41.30 -2.25 0.75
C PHE A 670 41.19 -1.65 -0.66
N THR A 671 42.26 -0.99 -1.08
CA THR A 671 42.43 -0.55 -2.46
C THR A 671 42.65 -1.75 -3.40
N ARG A 672 42.60 -1.52 -4.72
CA ARG A 672 42.81 -2.59 -5.71
C ARG A 672 44.22 -3.20 -5.68
N ASP A 673 45.22 -2.43 -5.28
CA ASP A 673 46.61 -2.85 -5.06
C ASP A 673 46.86 -3.45 -3.66
N GLY A 674 45.80 -3.61 -2.85
CA GLY A 674 45.85 -4.29 -1.55
C GLY A 674 46.32 -3.41 -0.40
N GLN A 675 46.42 -2.09 -0.59
CA GLN A 675 46.70 -1.16 0.51
C GLN A 675 45.46 -0.99 1.39
N ARG A 676 45.69 -0.93 2.71
CA ARG A 676 44.63 -0.73 3.70
C ARG A 676 44.15 0.72 3.64
N GLU A 677 42.84 0.91 3.66
CA GLU A 677 42.22 2.21 3.90
C GLU A 677 41.86 2.35 5.38
N PRO A 678 41.55 3.58 5.87
CA PRO A 678 41.10 3.76 7.24
C PRO A 678 39.87 2.89 7.56
N ALA A 679 39.92 2.20 8.70
CA ALA A 679 38.87 1.31 9.17
C ALA A 679 37.61 2.08 9.55
N VAL A 680 36.46 1.43 9.44
CA VAL A 680 35.18 1.92 9.94
C VAL A 680 34.76 1.08 11.13
N VAL A 681 34.44 1.74 12.25
CA VAL A 681 34.06 1.09 13.51
C VAL A 681 32.71 1.64 13.96
N SER A 682 31.77 0.73 14.24
CA SER A 682 30.51 1.02 14.92
C SER A 682 30.68 0.74 16.41
N LEU A 683 30.40 1.75 17.24
CA LEU A 683 30.40 1.65 18.68
C LEU A 683 29.00 1.90 19.23
N ILE A 684 28.65 1.25 20.33
CA ILE A 684 27.46 1.59 21.11
C ILE A 684 27.89 2.29 22.40
N ALA A 685 27.40 3.50 22.59
CA ALA A 685 27.62 4.27 23.80
C ALA A 685 26.66 3.89 24.92
N PRO A 686 26.93 4.27 26.19
CA PRO A 686 26.10 3.92 27.34
C PRO A 686 24.64 4.38 27.25
N ASP A 687 24.35 5.42 26.47
CA ASP A 687 23.00 5.93 26.22
C ASP A 687 22.23 5.12 25.16
N GLY A 688 22.84 4.06 24.62
CA GLY A 688 22.28 3.23 23.56
C GLY A 688 22.45 3.81 22.15
N GLY A 689 23.02 5.01 22.01
CA GLY A 689 23.32 5.63 20.73
C GLY A 689 24.45 4.94 19.98
N ARG A 690 24.37 4.92 18.65
CA ARG A 690 25.40 4.36 17.78
C ARG A 690 26.37 5.44 17.32
N VAL A 691 27.66 5.17 17.44
CA VAL A 691 28.74 6.05 17.02
C VAL A 691 29.47 5.40 15.87
N LEU A 692 29.54 6.06 14.72
CA LEU A 692 30.31 5.62 13.58
C LEU A 692 31.60 6.43 13.48
N LEU A 693 32.73 5.76 13.60
CA LEU A 693 34.06 6.37 13.54
C LEU A 693 34.86 5.80 12.37
N ARG A 694 35.63 6.68 11.72
CA ARG A 694 36.65 6.31 10.74
C ARG A 694 38.02 6.53 11.36
N THR A 695 38.89 5.54 11.30
CA THR A 695 40.17 5.55 12.04
C THR A 695 41.32 4.95 11.21
N ASP A 696 42.47 5.62 11.23
CA ASP A 696 43.74 5.20 10.62
C ASP A 696 44.79 4.80 11.67
N GLN A 697 44.34 4.54 12.90
CA GLN A 697 45.18 4.13 14.02
C GLN A 697 45.83 2.78 13.76
N ALA A 698 47.13 2.80 13.47
CA ALA A 698 47.88 1.62 13.01
C ALA A 698 47.74 0.41 13.94
N ASP A 699 47.87 0.63 15.26
CA ASP A 699 47.75 -0.38 16.31
C ASP A 699 46.35 -1.00 16.35
N LEU A 700 45.31 -0.17 16.33
CA LEU A 700 43.93 -0.66 16.30
C LEU A 700 43.60 -1.38 14.99
N VAL A 701 44.03 -0.85 13.84
CA VAL A 701 43.77 -1.46 12.54
C VAL A 701 44.42 -2.85 12.44
N GLU A 702 45.62 -3.03 12.98
CA GLU A 702 46.28 -4.35 13.07
C GLU A 702 45.44 -5.31 13.93
N GLU A 703 44.97 -4.88 15.10
CA GLU A 703 44.10 -5.71 15.93
C GLU A 703 42.73 -6.03 15.29
N LEU A 704 42.17 -5.13 14.49
CA LEU A 704 40.91 -5.37 13.76
C LEU A 704 41.07 -6.44 12.68
N LEU A 705 42.26 -6.57 12.09
CA LEU A 705 42.55 -7.55 11.05
C LEU A 705 42.87 -8.93 11.62
N ASP A 706 43.69 -8.98 12.68
CA ASP A 706 44.24 -10.24 13.20
C ASP A 706 43.48 -10.76 14.44
N GLY A 707 42.67 -9.91 15.08
CA GLY A 707 41.96 -10.20 16.31
C GLY A 707 40.43 -10.32 16.15
N ASP A 708 39.76 -10.43 17.30
CA ASP A 708 38.30 -10.36 17.40
C ASP A 708 37.90 -9.36 18.49
N LEU A 709 37.62 -8.13 18.07
CA LEU A 709 37.33 -7.02 18.97
C LEU A 709 35.83 -6.82 19.25
N LEU A 710 34.95 -7.66 18.68
CA LEU A 710 33.51 -7.48 18.82
C LEU A 710 33.05 -7.73 20.26
N GLY A 711 32.34 -6.74 20.81
CA GLY A 711 31.87 -6.72 22.20
C GLY A 711 32.91 -6.22 23.21
N LEU A 712 34.09 -5.77 22.79
CA LEU A 712 35.07 -5.24 23.75
C LEU A 712 34.74 -3.80 24.19
N PRO A 713 34.93 -3.47 25.48
CA PRO A 713 34.78 -2.12 25.98
C PRO A 713 35.94 -1.23 25.52
N VAL A 714 35.61 0.01 25.17
CA VAL A 714 36.56 1.03 24.72
C VAL A 714 36.29 2.38 25.35
N THR A 715 37.30 3.23 25.42
CA THR A 715 37.14 4.67 25.67
C THR A 715 37.56 5.46 24.44
N VAL A 716 36.73 6.42 24.04
CA VAL A 716 37.06 7.37 22.97
C VAL A 716 37.62 8.64 23.61
N THR A 717 38.81 9.08 23.19
CA THR A 717 39.44 10.33 23.67
C THR A 717 40.10 11.09 22.53
N GLY A 718 39.63 12.31 22.25
CA GLY A 718 40.14 13.13 21.15
C GLY A 718 39.99 12.43 19.80
N GLY A 719 38.86 11.74 19.61
CA GLY A 719 38.58 10.91 18.43
C GLY A 719 39.39 9.60 18.35
N ARG A 720 40.23 9.29 19.34
CA ARG A 720 41.00 8.03 19.38
C ARG A 720 40.28 6.94 20.16
N ILE A 721 40.34 5.69 19.68
CA ILE A 721 39.71 4.54 20.35
C ILE A 721 40.76 3.79 21.17
N HIS A 722 40.52 3.61 22.46
CA HIS A 722 41.40 2.90 23.39
C HIS A 722 40.68 1.67 23.95
N LEU A 723 41.29 0.49 23.87
CA LEU A 723 40.73 -0.74 24.45
C LEU A 723 40.91 -0.73 25.98
N GLU A 724 39.85 -1.00 26.73
CA GLU A 724 39.87 -1.04 28.20
C GLU A 724 40.22 -2.43 28.76
N GLY A 725 40.13 -3.48 27.93
CA GLY A 725 40.38 -4.86 28.33
C GLY A 725 40.05 -5.87 27.24
N ARG A 726 40.10 -7.16 27.59
CA ARG A 726 39.77 -8.29 26.68
C ARG A 726 38.47 -9.01 27.05
N ASP A 727 37.85 -8.62 28.17
CA ASP A 727 36.56 -9.14 28.59
C ASP A 727 35.45 -8.49 27.75
N ARG A 728 34.53 -9.31 27.23
CA ARG A 728 33.42 -8.83 26.42
C ARG A 728 32.28 -8.31 27.30
N THR A 729 31.65 -7.26 26.85
CA THR A 729 30.48 -6.63 27.46
C THR A 729 29.30 -6.72 26.51
N GLU A 730 28.10 -6.92 27.06
CA GLU A 730 26.87 -6.84 26.28
C GLU A 730 26.68 -5.44 25.71
N LEU A 731 26.17 -5.33 24.48
CA LEU A 731 25.88 -4.05 23.86
C LEU A 731 24.76 -3.34 24.64
N PRO A 732 24.93 -2.07 25.03
CA PRO A 732 23.85 -1.30 25.65
C PRO A 732 22.57 -1.36 24.79
N PRO A 733 21.38 -1.51 25.40
CA PRO A 733 20.13 -1.58 24.64
C PRO A 733 19.85 -0.26 23.92
N PRO A 734 19.01 -0.24 22.87
CA PRO A 734 18.54 1.00 22.27
C PRO A 734 17.85 1.89 23.32
N PRO A 735 17.88 3.23 23.15
CA PRO A 735 17.14 4.12 24.03
C PRO A 735 15.63 3.89 23.90
N ALA A 736 14.88 4.30 24.92
CA ALA A 736 13.42 4.27 24.85
C ALA A 736 12.94 5.13 23.66
N PRO A 737 11.96 4.66 22.87
CA PRO A 737 11.50 5.39 21.72
C PRO A 737 10.79 6.70 22.16
N PRO A 738 10.84 7.75 21.32
CA PRO A 738 10.20 9.03 21.62
C PRO A 738 8.67 8.95 21.58
N VAL A 739 8.11 7.83 21.12
CA VAL A 739 6.68 7.51 21.09
C VAL A 739 6.52 6.06 21.50
N LEU A 740 5.65 5.80 22.47
CA LEU A 740 5.26 4.45 22.91
C LEU A 740 3.88 4.12 22.37
N VAL A 741 3.66 2.86 22.00
CA VAL A 741 2.36 2.36 21.54
C VAL A 741 1.95 1.16 22.39
N GLU A 742 0.72 1.21 22.93
CA GLU A 742 0.13 0.11 23.70
C GLU A 742 -1.25 -0.24 23.12
N ARG A 743 -1.55 -1.54 22.99
CA ARG A 743 -2.87 -2.02 22.55
C ARG A 743 -3.66 -2.57 23.73
N ARG A 744 -4.90 -2.10 23.90
CA ARG A 744 -5.88 -2.61 24.88
C ARG A 744 -7.17 -2.98 24.17
N GLY A 745 -7.25 -4.23 23.71
CA GLY A 745 -8.35 -4.70 22.87
C GLY A 745 -8.47 -3.82 21.62
N PRO A 746 -9.63 -3.19 21.34
CA PRO A 746 -9.80 -2.34 20.16
C PRO A 746 -9.12 -0.96 20.27
N VAL A 747 -8.59 -0.57 21.44
CA VAL A 747 -8.01 0.76 21.69
C VAL A 747 -6.50 0.77 21.51
N THR A 748 -5.97 1.73 20.75
CA THR A 748 -4.53 2.02 20.63
C THR A 748 -4.17 3.24 21.47
N ILE A 749 -3.22 3.13 22.39
CA ILE A 749 -2.70 4.24 23.18
C ILE A 749 -1.35 4.64 22.58
N ILE A 750 -1.22 5.91 22.21
CA ILE A 750 -0.03 6.53 21.63
C ILE A 750 0.46 7.55 22.65
N THR A 751 1.66 7.34 23.19
CA THR A 751 2.23 8.20 24.24
C THR A 751 3.49 8.87 23.72
N VAL A 752 3.52 10.20 23.66
CA VAL A 752 4.75 10.96 23.42
C VAL A 752 5.64 10.81 24.66
N ASN A 753 6.85 10.28 24.48
CA ASN A 753 7.73 9.85 25.54
C ASN A 753 9.05 10.63 25.52
N ARG A 754 8.97 11.92 25.83
CA ARG A 754 10.13 12.83 26.00
C ARG A 754 9.93 13.75 27.22
N PRO A 755 9.64 13.21 28.42
CA PRO A 755 9.22 14.00 29.57
C PRO A 755 10.29 15.01 30.03
N GLU A 756 11.57 14.72 29.81
CA GLU A 756 12.72 15.58 30.14
C GLU A 756 12.72 16.93 29.40
N VAL A 757 12.03 17.00 28.25
CA VAL A 757 11.77 18.24 27.50
C VAL A 757 10.27 18.55 27.40
N ARG A 758 9.47 18.06 28.35
CA ARG A 758 8.01 18.25 28.41
C ARG A 758 7.30 17.82 27.12
N ASN A 759 7.71 16.68 26.57
CA ASN A 759 7.14 16.08 25.36
C ASN A 759 7.15 17.03 24.15
N ALA A 760 8.19 17.86 24.03
CA ALA A 760 8.41 18.64 22.82
C ALA A 760 8.62 17.70 21.62
N ILE A 761 8.12 18.09 20.45
CA ILE A 761 8.12 17.26 19.23
C ILE A 761 9.30 17.66 18.35
N ASN A 762 10.25 16.73 18.20
CA ASN A 762 11.31 16.76 17.18
C ASN A 762 10.92 15.84 16.01
N LEU A 763 11.80 15.70 15.01
CA LEU A 763 11.47 14.88 13.83
C LEU A 763 11.26 13.41 14.19
N ALA A 764 12.09 12.87 15.10
CA ALA A 764 11.94 11.48 15.55
C ALA A 764 10.60 11.21 16.25
N ALA A 765 10.12 12.14 17.08
CA ALA A 765 8.79 12.04 17.70
C ALA A 765 7.67 12.15 16.66
N ALA A 766 7.78 13.07 15.70
CA ALA A 766 6.80 13.24 14.62
C ALA A 766 6.68 11.97 13.75
N LEU A 767 7.80 11.39 13.33
CA LEU A 767 7.83 10.11 12.60
C LEU A 767 7.25 8.97 13.44
N GLY A 768 7.51 8.95 14.75
CA GLY A 768 6.92 7.97 15.67
C GLY A 768 5.40 8.08 15.77
N ILE A 769 4.86 9.31 15.81
CA ILE A 769 3.42 9.57 15.82
C ILE A 769 2.80 9.13 14.48
N GLU A 770 3.43 9.49 13.36
CA GLU A 770 2.97 9.10 12.03
C GLU A 770 2.88 7.58 11.89
N ARG A 771 3.95 6.85 12.22
CA ARG A 771 3.97 5.39 12.19
C ARG A 771 2.88 4.77 13.06
N ALA A 772 2.67 5.30 14.27
CA ALA A 772 1.65 4.78 15.18
C ALA A 772 0.23 4.98 14.64
N LEU A 773 -0.03 6.12 13.99
CA LEU A 773 -1.33 6.42 13.39
C LEU A 773 -1.57 5.65 12.08
N ASP A 774 -0.55 5.48 11.26
CA ASP A 774 -0.64 4.66 10.04
C ASP A 774 -0.90 3.19 10.39
N ALA A 775 -0.19 2.65 11.38
CA ALA A 775 -0.47 1.32 11.91
C ALA A 775 -1.90 1.21 12.48
N PHE A 776 -2.36 2.24 13.20
CA PHE A 776 -3.72 2.29 13.74
C PHE A 776 -4.79 2.32 12.64
N ASP A 777 -4.62 3.11 11.58
CA ASP A 777 -5.57 3.18 10.47
C ASP A 777 -5.61 1.87 9.65
N ALA A 778 -4.47 1.18 9.54
CA ALA A 778 -4.34 -0.08 8.80
C ALA A 778 -4.84 -1.32 9.57
N ASP A 779 -4.77 -1.35 10.90
CA ASP A 779 -5.22 -2.49 11.72
C ASP A 779 -6.75 -2.57 11.81
N PRO A 780 -7.44 -3.53 11.17
CA PRO A 780 -8.90 -3.65 11.24
C PRO A 780 -9.42 -3.98 12.66
N ALA A 781 -8.58 -4.51 13.55
CA ALA A 781 -8.93 -4.75 14.95
C ALA A 781 -8.80 -3.48 15.81
N ALA A 782 -8.15 -2.42 15.31
CA ALA A 782 -8.08 -1.13 15.99
C ALA A 782 -9.25 -0.23 15.59
N GLN A 783 -9.96 0.30 16.58
CA GLN A 783 -11.16 1.11 16.37
C GLN A 783 -11.04 2.54 16.89
N VAL A 784 -10.30 2.78 17.98
CA VAL A 784 -10.13 4.10 18.59
C VAL A 784 -8.69 4.29 19.06
N ALA A 785 -8.11 5.46 18.82
CA ALA A 785 -6.80 5.83 19.32
C ALA A 785 -6.89 6.86 20.45
N ILE A 786 -5.94 6.82 21.37
CA ILE A 786 -5.73 7.84 22.40
C ILE A 786 -4.32 8.40 22.21
N LEU A 787 -4.18 9.71 22.07
CA LEU A 787 -2.89 10.40 22.12
C LEU A 787 -2.69 11.03 23.50
N THR A 788 -1.55 10.80 24.12
CA THR A 788 -1.18 11.36 25.44
C THR A 788 0.33 11.63 25.52
N GLY A 789 0.78 12.20 26.63
CA GLY A 789 2.20 12.49 26.89
C GLY A 789 2.68 11.89 28.22
N ALA A 790 3.94 11.47 28.25
CA ALA A 790 4.57 10.89 29.44
C ALA A 790 4.94 11.95 30.49
N GLY A 791 5.08 11.54 31.75
CA GLY A 791 5.65 12.38 32.81
C GLY A 791 4.79 13.58 33.25
N GLY A 792 3.47 13.54 33.06
CA GLY A 792 2.54 14.57 33.53
C GLY A 792 2.44 15.82 32.64
N TYR A 793 2.96 15.74 31.41
CA TYR A 793 2.83 16.80 30.41
C TYR A 793 2.21 16.22 29.15
N PHE A 794 1.30 16.94 28.50
CA PHE A 794 0.80 16.55 27.20
C PHE A 794 1.85 16.85 26.13
N SER A 795 2.12 18.13 25.85
CA SER A 795 3.24 18.55 25.00
C SER A 795 3.46 20.07 25.06
N ALA A 796 4.73 20.46 25.11
CA ALA A 796 5.19 21.83 24.93
C ALA A 796 5.25 22.31 23.46
N GLY A 797 4.86 21.46 22.49
CA GLY A 797 4.90 21.77 21.06
C GLY A 797 6.24 21.48 20.40
N MET A 798 6.60 22.22 19.36
CA MET A 798 7.83 21.98 18.60
C MET A 798 9.08 22.13 19.48
N ASP A 799 10.04 21.21 19.33
CA ASP A 799 11.35 21.30 19.97
C ASP A 799 12.19 22.41 19.34
N LEU A 800 12.15 23.60 19.95
CA LEU A 800 12.87 24.79 19.43
C LEU A 800 14.39 24.61 19.42
N LYS A 801 14.95 23.73 20.27
CA LYS A 801 16.39 23.43 20.24
C LYS A 801 16.74 22.58 19.01
N ALA A 802 15.85 21.66 18.63
CA ALA A 802 15.98 20.90 17.39
C ALA A 802 15.80 21.80 16.15
N ALA A 803 14.78 22.67 16.15
CA ALA A 803 14.55 23.62 15.08
C ALA A 803 15.73 24.58 14.86
N ALA A 804 16.39 25.03 15.93
CA ALA A 804 17.61 25.85 15.83
C ALA A 804 18.79 25.14 15.13
N ARG A 805 18.77 23.80 15.05
CA ARG A 805 19.74 22.98 14.29
C ARG A 805 19.24 22.61 12.89
N GLY A 806 18.12 23.17 12.44
CA GLY A 806 17.51 22.88 11.13
C GLY A 806 16.58 21.66 11.12
N GLU A 807 16.33 21.03 12.27
CA GLU A 807 15.43 19.86 12.38
C GLU A 807 14.00 20.33 12.65
N LEU A 808 13.14 20.25 11.63
CA LEU A 808 11.71 20.54 11.77
C LEU A 808 10.92 19.23 11.94
N PRO A 809 9.91 19.19 12.84
CA PRO A 809 9.04 18.02 13.01
C PRO A 809 8.00 17.94 11.88
N MET A 810 8.46 17.73 10.66
CA MET A 810 7.63 17.62 9.45
C MET A 810 7.81 16.23 8.86
N THR A 811 6.72 15.46 8.78
CA THR A 811 6.73 14.16 8.11
C THR A 811 6.16 14.28 6.70
N GLU A 812 6.52 13.34 5.82
CA GLU A 812 6.15 13.37 4.41
C GLU A 812 4.65 13.10 4.21
N HIS A 813 4.06 12.18 4.97
CA HIS A 813 2.69 11.72 4.76
C HIS A 813 1.64 12.50 5.59
N ARG A 814 1.91 12.72 6.88
CA ARG A 814 0.98 13.37 7.82
C ARG A 814 1.33 14.82 8.19
N GLY A 815 2.45 15.35 7.68
CA GLY A 815 2.81 16.76 7.77
C GLY A 815 3.35 17.19 9.14
N PRO A 816 3.05 18.42 9.61
CA PRO A 816 3.60 18.93 10.86
C PRO A 816 3.22 18.04 12.06
N LEU A 817 4.18 17.86 12.96
CA LEU A 817 4.07 17.06 14.19
C LEU A 817 3.68 15.59 13.96
N GLY A 818 3.69 15.10 12.70
CA GLY A 818 3.35 13.73 12.34
C GLY A 818 1.84 13.43 12.30
N ILE A 819 0.98 14.44 12.32
CA ILE A 819 -0.49 14.24 12.38
C ILE A 819 -1.31 15.36 11.74
N THR A 820 -0.86 16.62 11.78
CA THR A 820 -1.80 17.74 11.68
C THR A 820 -2.33 18.01 10.27
N ALA A 821 -1.62 17.57 9.22
CA ALA A 821 -2.14 17.66 7.85
C ALA A 821 -3.15 16.54 7.56
N THR A 822 -2.86 15.33 8.04
CA THR A 822 -3.68 14.13 7.79
C THR A 822 -3.94 13.39 9.12
N PRO A 823 -4.93 13.82 9.93
CA PRO A 823 -5.35 13.08 11.13
C PRO A 823 -5.89 11.68 10.79
N PRO A 824 -5.98 10.73 11.74
CA PRO A 824 -6.43 9.37 11.45
C PRO A 824 -7.90 9.34 11.01
N ARG A 825 -8.24 8.38 10.13
CA ARG A 825 -9.63 8.20 9.65
C ARG A 825 -10.54 7.67 10.74
N LYS A 826 -9.99 6.87 11.64
CA LYS A 826 -10.68 6.34 12.82
C LYS A 826 -10.63 7.35 13.98
N PRO A 827 -11.53 7.24 14.98
CA PRO A 827 -11.58 8.17 16.10
C PRO A 827 -10.27 8.31 16.88
N LEU A 828 -9.92 9.55 17.22
CA LEU A 828 -8.78 9.92 18.05
C LEU A 828 -9.23 10.76 19.26
N ILE A 829 -8.73 10.39 20.44
CA ILE A 829 -8.98 11.10 21.69
C ILE A 829 -7.65 11.66 22.22
N ALA A 830 -7.57 12.95 22.53
CA ALA A 830 -6.46 13.51 23.27
C ALA A 830 -6.70 13.37 24.79
N ALA A 831 -5.78 12.73 25.51
CA ALA A 831 -5.76 12.68 26.96
C ALA A 831 -4.70 13.66 27.48
N VAL A 832 -5.14 14.84 27.92
CA VAL A 832 -4.29 16.01 28.19
C VAL A 832 -4.03 16.16 29.69
N GLU A 833 -2.80 15.83 30.09
CA GLU A 833 -2.23 16.18 31.39
C GLU A 833 -1.38 17.46 31.27
N GLY A 834 -1.48 18.37 32.23
CA GLY A 834 -0.67 19.59 32.23
C GLY A 834 -0.84 20.46 30.97
N PRO A 835 0.21 21.21 30.55
CA PRO A 835 0.11 22.12 29.42
C PRO A 835 0.05 21.43 28.05
N ALA A 836 -0.92 21.82 27.22
CA ALA A 836 -0.97 21.63 25.78
C ALA A 836 -0.74 22.98 25.09
N LEU A 837 0.52 23.29 24.79
CA LEU A 837 0.92 24.62 24.31
C LEU A 837 1.59 24.56 22.93
N ALA A 838 1.40 25.61 22.15
CA ALA A 838 1.93 25.73 20.79
C ALA A 838 1.52 24.50 19.95
N GLY A 839 2.47 23.83 19.30
CA GLY A 839 2.24 22.54 18.65
C GLY A 839 1.54 21.47 19.51
N GLY A 840 1.70 21.51 20.84
CA GLY A 840 0.98 20.61 21.75
C GLY A 840 -0.52 20.90 21.79
N CYS A 841 -0.92 22.17 21.67
CA CYS A 841 -2.32 22.55 21.47
C CYS A 841 -2.81 22.08 20.09
N GLU A 842 -1.97 22.19 19.06
CA GLU A 842 -2.29 21.72 17.70
C GLU A 842 -2.48 20.19 17.63
N LEU A 843 -1.70 19.42 18.40
CA LEU A 843 -1.92 17.99 18.59
C LEU A 843 -3.30 17.70 19.22
N ALA A 844 -3.66 18.41 20.29
CA ALA A 844 -4.96 18.24 20.94
C ALA A 844 -6.12 18.67 20.03
N LEU A 845 -5.95 19.75 19.26
CA LEU A 845 -6.93 20.24 18.29
C LEU A 845 -7.14 19.27 17.13
N SER A 846 -6.12 18.47 16.78
CA SER A 846 -6.20 17.44 15.75
C SER A 846 -6.95 16.18 16.21
N ALA A 847 -7.24 16.03 17.50
CA ALA A 847 -8.07 14.96 18.03
C ALA A 847 -9.56 15.31 17.95
N ASP A 848 -10.39 14.28 17.72
CA ASP A 848 -11.84 14.42 17.60
C ASP A 848 -12.47 14.75 18.96
N LEU A 849 -11.93 14.14 20.02
CA LEU A 849 -12.39 14.30 21.40
C LEU A 849 -11.22 14.65 22.32
N VAL A 850 -11.48 15.43 23.36
CA VAL A 850 -10.48 15.82 24.37
C VAL A 850 -10.98 15.48 25.77
N VAL A 851 -10.17 14.71 26.49
CA VAL A 851 -10.28 14.52 27.94
C VAL A 851 -9.08 15.21 28.57
N ALA A 852 -9.32 16.11 29.52
CA ALA A 852 -8.25 16.91 30.12
C ALA A 852 -8.32 16.89 31.64
N ALA A 853 -7.16 16.88 32.29
CA ALA A 853 -7.07 17.14 33.72
C ALA A 853 -7.55 18.57 34.05
N THR A 854 -8.15 18.77 35.22
CA THR A 854 -8.70 20.08 35.63
C THR A 854 -7.66 21.19 35.72
N ASP A 855 -6.39 20.85 35.93
CA ASP A 855 -5.24 21.75 36.02
C ASP A 855 -4.49 21.92 34.68
N SER A 856 -4.96 21.29 33.60
CA SER A 856 -4.40 21.45 32.26
C SER A 856 -4.68 22.83 31.66
N THR A 857 -3.84 23.25 30.71
CA THR A 857 -3.98 24.53 30.00
C THR A 857 -3.81 24.35 28.49
N PHE A 858 -4.48 25.19 27.70
CA PHE A 858 -4.49 25.15 26.25
C PHE A 858 -4.14 26.52 25.67
N GLY A 859 -3.23 26.58 24.69
CA GLY A 859 -2.91 27.85 24.05
C GLY A 859 -1.91 27.77 22.90
N ILE A 860 -1.89 28.81 22.08
CA ILE A 860 -0.98 28.98 20.93
C ILE A 860 -0.11 30.24 21.10
N PRO A 861 0.94 30.18 21.94
CA PRO A 861 1.78 31.33 22.30
C PRO A 861 2.83 31.71 21.23
N GLU A 862 2.72 31.20 20.00
CA GLU A 862 3.65 31.40 18.88
C GLU A 862 3.86 32.89 18.56
N VAL A 863 2.81 33.70 18.62
CA VAL A 863 2.88 35.14 18.34
C VAL A 863 3.80 35.89 19.30
N LYS A 864 3.95 35.40 20.54
CA LYS A 864 4.90 35.96 21.53
C LYS A 864 6.37 35.69 21.16
N ARG A 865 6.62 34.84 20.16
CA ARG A 865 7.94 34.46 19.64
C ARG A 865 8.13 34.88 18.18
N GLY A 866 7.24 35.71 17.63
CA GLY A 866 7.29 36.12 16.22
C GLY A 866 6.96 34.97 15.25
N LEU A 867 6.28 33.93 15.72
CA LEU A 867 5.88 32.75 14.94
C LEU A 867 4.35 32.72 14.76
N VAL A 868 3.88 31.83 13.89
CA VAL A 868 2.46 31.56 13.65
C VAL A 868 2.20 30.07 13.87
N ALA A 869 1.07 29.71 14.50
CA ALA A 869 0.63 28.33 14.72
C ALA A 869 0.15 27.70 13.39
N VAL A 870 1.11 27.37 12.52
CA VAL A 870 0.90 26.85 11.16
C VAL A 870 0.74 25.33 11.11
N GLY A 871 0.88 24.63 12.24
CA GLY A 871 0.46 23.23 12.38
C GLY A 871 -1.07 23.05 12.43
N GLY A 872 -1.84 24.08 12.04
CA GLY A 872 -3.30 24.06 12.00
C GLY A 872 -3.97 24.68 13.22
N GLY A 873 -3.22 25.23 14.18
CA GLY A 873 -3.77 25.84 15.40
C GLY A 873 -4.77 26.96 15.11
N VAL A 874 -4.40 27.92 14.27
CA VAL A 874 -5.31 29.03 13.90
C VAL A 874 -6.52 28.57 13.08
N LEU A 875 -6.35 27.51 12.27
CA LEU A 875 -7.43 26.93 11.47
C LEU A 875 -8.46 26.22 12.35
N ARG A 876 -7.98 25.31 13.20
CA ARG A 876 -8.84 24.45 14.04
C ARG A 876 -9.45 25.19 15.22
N LEU A 877 -8.80 26.22 15.76
CA LEU A 877 -9.44 27.09 16.76
C LEU A 877 -10.64 27.83 16.17
N ALA A 878 -10.54 28.33 14.93
CA ALA A 878 -11.66 29.01 14.27
C ALA A 878 -12.84 28.07 13.99
N GLN A 879 -12.58 26.77 13.80
CA GLN A 879 -13.61 25.74 13.60
C GLN A 879 -14.26 25.29 14.92
N ARG A 880 -13.49 25.26 16.03
CA ARG A 880 -13.94 24.64 17.29
C ARG A 880 -14.39 25.63 18.36
N LEU A 881 -14.04 26.91 18.24
CA LEU A 881 -14.37 27.94 19.23
C LEU A 881 -15.13 29.11 18.60
N PRO A 882 -15.89 29.86 19.40
CA PRO A 882 -16.41 31.15 18.96
C PRO A 882 -15.29 32.05 18.45
N ARG A 883 -15.49 32.67 17.29
CA ARG A 883 -14.48 33.49 16.60
C ARG A 883 -13.75 34.49 17.51
N ALA A 884 -14.47 35.16 18.41
CA ALA A 884 -13.88 36.13 19.33
C ALA A 884 -12.85 35.50 20.27
N ILE A 885 -13.15 34.30 20.81
CA ILE A 885 -12.25 33.56 21.69
C ILE A 885 -11.07 33.00 20.90
N ALA A 886 -11.30 32.49 19.69
CA ALA A 886 -10.23 32.03 18.82
C ALA A 886 -9.23 33.16 18.50
N LEU A 887 -9.73 34.36 18.21
CA LEU A 887 -8.89 35.54 17.99
C LEU A 887 -8.18 36.01 19.26
N GLU A 888 -8.83 35.96 20.42
CA GLU A 888 -8.18 36.29 21.70
C GLU A 888 -6.95 35.39 21.90
N LEU A 889 -7.12 34.07 21.83
CA LEU A 889 -6.02 33.10 21.92
C LEU A 889 -4.92 33.36 20.88
N ALA A 890 -5.30 33.58 19.61
CA ALA A 890 -4.36 33.74 18.51
C ALA A 890 -3.60 35.08 18.54
N LEU A 891 -4.22 36.16 19.00
CA LEU A 891 -3.63 37.50 18.99
C LEU A 891 -2.86 37.82 20.27
N THR A 892 -3.31 37.34 21.43
CA THR A 892 -2.60 37.55 22.70
C THR A 892 -1.54 36.48 22.95
N GLY A 893 -1.77 35.26 22.48
CA GLY A 893 -0.96 34.08 22.81
C GLY A 893 -1.06 33.67 24.29
N ASP A 894 -2.11 34.11 25.00
CA ASP A 894 -2.41 33.71 26.38
C ASP A 894 -3.15 32.36 26.40
N PRO A 895 -2.82 31.44 27.32
CA PRO A 895 -3.53 30.17 27.43
C PRO A 895 -4.85 30.31 28.20
N ILE A 896 -5.78 29.38 27.97
CA ILE A 896 -6.99 29.18 28.77
C ILE A 896 -6.89 27.91 29.62
N THR A 897 -7.63 27.86 30.73
CA THR A 897 -7.70 26.66 31.60
C THR A 897 -8.57 25.57 30.98
N ALA A 898 -8.35 24.31 31.39
CA ALA A 898 -9.19 23.19 30.97
C ALA A 898 -10.68 23.39 31.31
N ALA A 899 -10.97 23.97 32.48
CA ALA A 899 -12.34 24.31 32.88
C ALA A 899 -12.99 25.28 31.88
N ARG A 900 -12.30 26.36 31.51
CA ARG A 900 -12.79 27.31 30.51
C ARG A 900 -12.91 26.66 29.13
N ALA A 901 -11.96 25.82 28.74
CA ALA A 901 -12.02 25.07 27.48
C ALA A 901 -13.23 24.11 27.44
N ALA A 902 -13.62 23.51 28.57
CA ALA A 902 -14.82 22.68 28.67
C ALA A 902 -16.11 23.50 28.54
N GLU A 903 -16.19 24.66 29.20
CA GLU A 903 -17.33 25.59 29.05
C GLU A 903 -17.55 26.03 27.59
N LEU A 904 -16.47 26.13 26.83
CA LEU A 904 -16.48 26.55 25.43
C LEU A 904 -16.66 25.39 24.45
N GLY A 905 -16.74 24.14 24.93
CA GLY A 905 -16.93 22.94 24.09
C GLY A 905 -15.67 22.38 23.44
N LEU A 906 -14.48 22.91 23.77
CA LEU A 906 -13.21 22.36 23.29
C LEU A 906 -12.83 21.06 24.02
N VAL A 907 -13.10 20.99 25.32
CA VAL A 907 -12.86 19.79 26.15
C VAL A 907 -14.19 19.06 26.40
N ASN A 908 -14.24 17.76 26.08
CA ASN A 908 -15.45 16.94 26.25
C ASN A 908 -15.64 16.45 27.68
N ARG A 909 -14.54 16.16 28.40
CA ARG A 909 -14.57 15.71 29.79
C ARG A 909 -13.39 16.25 30.58
N LEU A 910 -13.68 16.68 31.81
CA LEU A 910 -12.66 16.96 32.81
C LEU A 910 -12.41 15.70 33.64
N ALA A 911 -11.15 15.49 34.02
CA ALA A 911 -10.70 14.45 34.93
C ALA A 911 -9.87 15.07 36.05
N ASP A 912 -9.73 14.36 37.17
CA ASP A 912 -8.77 14.75 38.20
C ASP A 912 -7.33 14.69 37.64
N PRO A 913 -6.37 15.49 38.16
CA PRO A 913 -4.98 15.43 37.74
C PRO A 913 -4.40 14.01 37.78
N GLY A 914 -3.74 13.59 36.70
CA GLY A 914 -3.23 12.23 36.52
C GLY A 914 -4.27 11.18 36.10
N GLN A 915 -5.53 11.57 35.87
CA GLN A 915 -6.62 10.67 35.47
C GLN A 915 -7.12 10.91 34.03
N ALA A 916 -6.50 11.81 33.25
CA ALA A 916 -6.97 12.11 31.89
C ALA A 916 -6.92 10.87 30.98
N LEU A 917 -5.87 10.04 31.06
CA LEU A 917 -5.77 8.79 30.29
C LEU A 917 -6.85 7.78 30.71
N ALA A 918 -7.13 7.65 32.00
CA ALA A 918 -8.20 6.77 32.49
C ALA A 918 -9.56 7.22 31.95
N GLY A 919 -9.87 8.52 32.05
CA GLY A 919 -11.10 9.09 31.49
C GLY A 919 -11.20 8.96 29.96
N ALA A 920 -10.08 9.06 29.25
CA ALA A 920 -10.03 8.82 27.80
C ALA A 920 -10.26 7.36 27.45
N LEU A 921 -9.74 6.41 28.23
CA LEU A 921 -9.99 4.97 28.05
C LEU A 921 -11.47 4.63 28.23
N GLU A 922 -12.13 5.18 29.26
CA GLU A 922 -13.57 5.01 29.44
C GLU A 922 -14.38 5.57 28.27
N LEU A 923 -13.97 6.73 27.73
CA LEU A 923 -14.59 7.32 26.55
C LEU A 923 -14.33 6.46 25.30
N ALA A 924 -13.12 5.97 25.10
CA ALA A 924 -12.74 5.10 23.98
C ALA A 924 -13.53 3.79 24.00
N GLN A 925 -13.72 3.17 25.17
CA GLN A 925 -14.52 1.95 25.30
C GLN A 925 -15.98 2.18 24.92
N ARG A 926 -16.54 3.34 25.26
CA ARG A 926 -17.90 3.71 24.83
C ARG A 926 -18.03 3.93 23.32
N VAL A 927 -16.95 4.32 22.65
CA VAL A 927 -16.90 4.44 21.19
C VAL A 927 -16.76 3.04 20.57
N ALA A 928 -15.85 2.21 21.09
CA ALA A 928 -15.51 0.89 20.55
C ALA A 928 -16.63 -0.17 20.63
N VAL A 929 -17.70 0.07 21.39
CA VAL A 929 -18.87 -0.82 21.40
C VAL A 929 -19.83 -0.58 20.22
N ASN A 930 -19.57 0.42 19.36
CA ASN A 930 -20.41 0.73 18.19
C ASN A 930 -19.79 0.19 16.90
N ALA A 931 -20.60 0.10 15.83
CA ALA A 931 -20.19 -0.43 14.54
C ALA A 931 -19.05 0.42 13.91
N PRO A 932 -17.86 -0.15 13.64
CA PRO A 932 -16.70 0.63 13.17
C PRO A 932 -16.94 1.45 11.91
N LEU A 933 -17.64 0.88 10.92
CA LEU A 933 -17.95 1.57 9.66
C LEU A 933 -18.91 2.75 9.89
N SER A 934 -19.89 2.61 10.79
CA SER A 934 -20.80 3.70 11.13
C SER A 934 -20.08 4.85 11.84
N ILE A 935 -19.12 4.55 12.71
CA ILE A 935 -18.32 5.57 13.40
C ILE A 935 -17.45 6.34 12.41
N ALA A 936 -16.71 5.64 11.54
CA ALA A 936 -15.85 6.25 10.54
C ALA A 936 -16.65 7.13 9.56
N ALA A 937 -17.80 6.64 9.07
CA ALA A 937 -18.69 7.43 8.23
C ALA A 937 -19.25 8.66 8.95
N SER A 938 -19.67 8.51 10.21
CA SER A 938 -20.20 9.64 11.00
C SER A 938 -19.15 10.73 11.22
N LYS A 939 -17.92 10.34 11.58
CA LYS A 939 -16.79 11.27 11.70
C LYS A 939 -16.55 12.01 10.39
N ARG A 940 -16.43 11.27 9.28
CA ARG A 940 -16.20 11.84 7.95
C ARG A 940 -17.28 12.85 7.54
N ILE A 941 -18.55 12.57 7.80
CA ILE A 941 -19.65 13.50 7.54
C ILE A 941 -19.48 14.80 8.35
N VAL A 942 -19.14 14.70 9.64
CA VAL A 942 -18.94 15.87 10.50
C VAL A 942 -17.78 16.72 9.99
N ASP A 943 -16.67 16.10 9.59
CA ASP A 943 -15.46 16.79 9.15
C ASP A 943 -15.64 17.46 7.78
N GLU A 944 -16.29 16.79 6.82
CA GLU A 944 -16.42 17.28 5.43
C GLU A 944 -17.64 18.18 5.20
N SER A 945 -18.72 18.02 6.00
CA SER A 945 -19.98 18.74 5.78
C SER A 945 -19.92 20.27 5.80
N PRO A 946 -19.01 20.95 6.54
CA PRO A 946 -18.89 22.40 6.49
C PRO A 946 -18.55 22.94 5.09
N GLU A 947 -17.96 22.12 4.22
CA GLU A 947 -17.60 22.50 2.84
C GLU A 947 -18.68 22.14 1.82
N TRP A 948 -19.75 21.45 2.24
CA TRP A 948 -20.78 20.99 1.31
C TRP A 948 -21.80 22.10 1.02
N PRO A 949 -22.10 22.38 -0.27
CA PRO A 949 -23.23 23.22 -0.62
C PRO A 949 -24.54 22.64 -0.07
N ALA A 950 -25.38 23.50 0.51
CA ALA A 950 -26.60 23.09 1.21
C ALA A 950 -27.54 22.24 0.33
N GLU A 951 -27.57 22.53 -0.98
CA GLU A 951 -28.36 21.84 -1.99
C GLU A 951 -27.93 20.38 -2.19
N THR A 952 -26.65 20.08 -1.94
CA THR A 952 -26.05 18.75 -2.16
C THR A 952 -25.67 18.03 -0.86
N ALA A 953 -25.83 18.67 0.30
CA ALA A 953 -25.36 18.15 1.58
C ALA A 953 -25.97 16.78 1.94
N PHE A 954 -27.28 16.60 1.74
CA PHE A 954 -27.94 15.30 1.99
C PHE A 954 -27.48 14.21 1.02
N ALA A 955 -27.23 14.56 -0.24
CA ALA A 955 -26.74 13.65 -1.27
C ALA A 955 -25.33 13.14 -0.93
N ARG A 956 -24.41 14.05 -0.57
CA ARG A 956 -23.05 13.74 -0.11
C ARG A 956 -23.05 12.93 1.18
N GLN A 957 -23.93 13.27 2.13
CA GLN A 957 -24.13 12.46 3.35
C GLN A 957 -24.53 11.02 3.00
N GLY A 958 -25.45 10.86 2.04
CA GLY A 958 -25.89 9.55 1.57
C GLY A 958 -24.76 8.71 0.96
N GLU A 959 -23.90 9.33 0.15
CA GLU A 959 -22.71 8.69 -0.43
C GLU A 959 -21.76 8.17 0.66
N VAL A 960 -21.44 9.00 1.64
CA VAL A 960 -20.53 8.62 2.74
C VAL A 960 -21.15 7.55 3.64
N ALA A 961 -22.45 7.67 3.95
CA ALA A 961 -23.15 6.73 4.81
C ALA A 961 -23.44 5.38 4.13
N GLY A 962 -23.48 5.33 2.80
CA GLY A 962 -23.91 4.16 2.02
C GLY A 962 -23.17 2.88 2.40
N ALA A 963 -21.83 2.93 2.44
CA ALA A 963 -20.99 1.79 2.80
C ALA A 963 -21.26 1.28 4.24
N ALA A 964 -21.53 2.17 5.19
CA ALA A 964 -21.87 1.76 6.54
C ALA A 964 -23.27 1.14 6.63
N LEU A 965 -24.24 1.68 5.89
CA LEU A 965 -25.64 1.24 5.93
C LEU A 965 -25.88 -0.11 5.23
N SER A 966 -25.01 -0.51 4.30
CA SER A 966 -25.08 -1.80 3.60
C SER A 966 -24.19 -2.90 4.18
N SER A 967 -23.35 -2.57 5.15
CA SER A 967 -22.41 -3.49 5.79
C SER A 967 -23.07 -4.70 6.49
N GLU A 968 -22.29 -5.76 6.74
CA GLU A 968 -22.72 -6.85 7.62
C GLU A 968 -23.05 -6.31 9.02
N ASP A 969 -22.34 -5.26 9.45
CA ASP A 969 -22.56 -4.60 10.74
C ASP A 969 -23.95 -3.94 10.81
N ALA A 970 -24.44 -3.30 9.75
CA ALA A 970 -25.79 -2.74 9.75
C ALA A 970 -26.86 -3.83 9.90
N ALA A 971 -26.70 -4.95 9.18
CA ALA A 971 -27.61 -6.09 9.28
C ALA A 971 -27.57 -6.73 10.68
N GLU A 972 -26.38 -6.88 11.24
CA GLU A 972 -26.16 -7.38 12.60
C GLU A 972 -26.80 -6.46 13.65
N GLY A 973 -26.67 -5.14 13.50
CA GLY A 973 -27.26 -4.18 14.43
C GLY A 973 -28.79 -4.31 14.50
N VAL A 974 -29.44 -4.47 13.35
CA VAL A 974 -30.89 -4.72 13.26
C VAL A 974 -31.26 -6.07 13.88
N LEU A 975 -30.48 -7.11 13.60
CA LEU A 975 -30.72 -8.47 14.10
C LEU A 975 -30.55 -8.56 15.61
N ALA A 976 -29.44 -8.03 16.14
CA ALA A 976 -29.11 -8.00 17.56
C ALA A 976 -30.15 -7.21 18.36
N PHE A 977 -30.61 -6.07 17.82
CA PHE A 977 -31.71 -5.30 18.40
C PHE A 977 -33.01 -6.11 18.46
N ALA A 978 -33.39 -6.79 17.37
CA ALA A 978 -34.59 -7.63 17.33
C ALA A 978 -34.51 -8.82 18.30
N GLN A 979 -33.31 -9.39 18.49
CA GLN A 979 -33.03 -10.53 19.36
C GLN A 979 -32.72 -10.13 20.81
N LYS A 980 -32.61 -8.82 21.11
CA LYS A 980 -32.22 -8.28 22.42
C LYS A 980 -30.90 -8.84 22.95
N ARG A 981 -29.91 -9.01 22.08
CA ARG A 981 -28.54 -9.42 22.44
C ARG A 981 -27.53 -8.33 22.08
N PRO A 982 -26.33 -8.34 22.65
CA PRO A 982 -25.24 -7.50 22.17
C PRO A 982 -24.91 -7.80 20.69
N PRO A 983 -24.63 -6.79 19.87
CA PRO A 983 -24.18 -6.97 18.51
C PRO A 983 -22.72 -7.44 18.46
N VAL A 984 -22.36 -8.14 17.37
CA VAL A 984 -20.99 -8.58 17.08
C VAL A 984 -20.52 -7.92 15.78
N TRP A 985 -19.77 -6.83 15.91
CA TRP A 985 -19.25 -6.09 14.76
C TRP A 985 -18.05 -6.78 14.12
N LYS A 986 -18.03 -6.81 12.79
CA LYS A 986 -16.98 -7.40 11.95
C LYS A 986 -16.22 -6.35 11.13
N GLY A 987 -16.73 -5.13 11.02
CA GLY A 987 -16.08 -4.06 10.28
C GLY A 987 -16.03 -4.29 8.76
N ARG A 988 -17.02 -4.98 8.20
CA ARG A 988 -17.13 -5.30 6.77
C ARG A 988 -18.55 -5.35 6.27
#